data_AF-A0A3Q3B5V7-F1
#
_entry.id   AF-A0A3Q3B5V7-F1
#
_cell.length_a   1.000
_cell.length_b   1.000
_cell.length_c   1.000
_cell.angle_alpha   90.00
_cell.angle_beta   90.00
_cell.angle_gamma   90.00
#
_symmetry.space_group_name_H-M   'P 1'
#
loop_
_entity.id
_entity.type
_entity.pdbx_description
1 polymer ?
#
loop_
_entity_poly.entity_id
_entity_poly.type
_entity_poly.pdbx_seq_one_letter_code
_entity_poly.pdbx_strand_id
1 'polypeptide(L)'
;MRKPQQTLKRILFLLLGICVMWCLSLPYFILSKVDQEDKSVTADHRLTKKSIEWVDTSKAQDVIKMFARFVDELLSIAESSKNFSFSPSLKEQKEELHVLQVKMEAEKAKGQMRDEMINELRSDKRQLQQQVTELEELLKLQMEKKEEPKPDEKPEEDTEEDKNCPLPLTDGFPDCKGKVKWMKDMWKSDPCYTSYGVNGSLCSILVYLSEVETWCPVLPGRKVRSAETVKPGSDKAVVRNDLEGLYQSLADQTQFKWIQQRIKSMEEIWVEAGRSLSAKNNQAEWKVKQILVHPGLLTDEANLKIAENAFRGGPLGELVQWSDLISTLYILGHNLHLSASVPSLKTFLGNVAGNCPPLHSKLEPKLIYTDIVGLRQIRSVLRTSWDKYKCAVRVLDSFGTEPDFNHAHWALKHNLRSPFGGLNLIPMQFYTMFPHTPDNTFLGFVVQHQLSSEEHELLKSTKRRSQALVYGKRAAFWKGKEAYLDVIHKYLDVHGTVDDGALIPSYVKNHGIVTGSEVQTLLRQSKVFVGLSFPYEGPAPLEALANGCIFLNPRLKPPQSSLNSDFFKGKPNTREVTSQHPYAEAIGEPYVWMVDMYNQTDVQRAITAILNHSIKPYLPYEFTCEGMLQRVNVLIEKQDFCSAAQSWPPLSALQVVTAKPGVSCKRACQRAGLICEPAFFSHLNNAKTLASYSIDCQTSEFSSDHIVLPAYNSSSKQCLFQSDPLLFSCVRSDESLKRICPCRDYIKDQIALCKTCI
;
A
#
# COMPACT_ATOMS: atom_id res chain seq x y z
N MET A 1 -12.45 -41.95 63.96
CA MET A 1 -11.60 -42.26 62.80
C MET A 1 -12.06 -41.43 61.59
N ARG A 2 -11.51 -40.23 61.39
CA ARG A 2 -11.70 -39.40 60.20
C ARG A 2 -10.34 -38.77 59.89
N LYS A 3 -9.71 -39.19 58.78
CA LYS A 3 -8.50 -38.65 58.09
C LYS A 3 -7.74 -39.86 57.51
N PRO A 4 -7.80 -40.07 56.17
CA PRO A 4 -6.63 -39.72 55.36
C PRO A 4 -6.94 -39.02 54.01
N GLN A 5 -8.18 -39.08 53.50
CA GLN A 5 -8.47 -38.64 52.13
C GLN A 5 -8.50 -37.11 51.93
N GLN A 6 -8.88 -36.32 52.94
CA GLN A 6 -8.88 -34.85 52.82
C GLN A 6 -7.48 -34.24 52.95
N THR A 7 -6.60 -34.85 53.74
CA THR A 7 -5.21 -34.41 53.89
C THR A 7 -4.41 -34.72 52.62
N LEU A 8 -4.62 -35.90 52.02
CA LEU A 8 -3.98 -36.29 50.77
C LEU A 8 -4.44 -35.40 49.61
N LYS A 9 -5.73 -35.04 49.53
CA LYS A 9 -6.24 -34.10 48.52
C LYS A 9 -5.64 -32.70 48.68
N ARG A 10 -5.52 -32.18 49.90
CA ARG A 10 -4.89 -30.86 50.13
C ARG A 10 -3.41 -30.85 49.77
N ILE A 11 -2.68 -31.93 50.05
CA ILE A 11 -1.27 -32.07 49.65
C ILE A 11 -1.14 -32.17 48.12
N LEU A 12 -2.05 -32.89 47.46
CA LEU A 12 -2.08 -33.00 46.00
C LEU A 12 -2.36 -31.64 45.33
N PHE A 13 -3.29 -30.84 45.86
CA PHE A 13 -3.58 -29.49 45.35
C PHE A 13 -2.45 -28.49 45.64
N LEU A 14 -1.76 -28.61 46.78
CA LEU A 14 -0.56 -27.81 47.08
C LEU A 14 0.61 -28.16 46.15
N LEU A 15 0.83 -29.45 45.89
CA LEU A 15 1.86 -29.90 44.94
C LEU A 15 1.53 -29.49 43.50
N LEU A 16 0.25 -29.53 43.10
CA LEU A 16 -0.18 -29.00 41.80
C LEU A 16 0.05 -27.49 41.69
N GLY A 17 -0.28 -26.73 42.75
CA GLY A 17 -0.05 -25.27 42.79
C GLY A 17 1.44 -24.91 42.76
N ILE A 18 2.30 -25.66 43.45
CA ILE A 18 3.75 -25.47 43.44
C ILE A 18 4.33 -25.84 42.06
N CYS A 19 3.86 -26.92 41.43
CA CYS A 19 4.24 -27.28 40.06
C CYS A 19 3.83 -26.19 39.05
N VAL A 20 2.62 -25.65 39.14
CA VAL A 20 2.17 -24.57 38.23
C VAL A 20 2.98 -23.29 38.43
N MET A 21 3.28 -22.92 39.67
CA MET A 21 4.14 -21.76 39.97
C MET A 21 5.58 -21.95 39.46
N TRP A 22 6.16 -23.14 39.65
CA TRP A 22 7.47 -23.47 39.07
C TRP A 22 7.43 -23.45 37.53
N CYS A 23 6.39 -24.02 36.90
CA CYS A 23 6.21 -24.05 35.45
C CYS A 23 5.98 -22.67 34.81
N LEU A 24 5.44 -21.69 35.54
CA LEU A 24 5.30 -20.31 35.06
C LEU A 24 6.58 -19.49 35.25
N SER A 25 7.36 -19.78 36.29
CA SER A 25 8.62 -19.08 36.58
C SER A 25 9.82 -19.56 35.74
N LEU A 26 9.87 -20.85 35.37
CA LEU A 26 11.01 -21.44 34.67
C LEU A 26 11.25 -20.86 33.25
N PRO A 27 10.22 -20.63 32.41
CA PRO A 27 10.39 -19.98 31.11
C PRO A 27 10.86 -18.52 31.25
N TYR A 28 10.37 -17.81 32.27
CA TYR A 28 10.77 -16.43 32.57
C TYR A 28 12.24 -16.35 33.03
N PHE A 29 12.68 -17.34 33.83
CA PHE A 29 14.07 -17.43 34.29
C PHE A 29 15.05 -17.77 33.15
N ILE A 30 14.64 -18.66 32.23
CA ILE A 30 15.43 -19.02 31.05
C ILE A 30 15.51 -17.85 30.05
N LEU A 31 14.42 -17.11 29.84
CA LEU A 31 14.41 -15.92 28.97
C LEU A 31 15.21 -14.75 29.56
N SER A 32 15.15 -14.52 30.88
CA SER A 32 15.88 -13.42 31.53
C SER A 32 17.40 -13.56 31.49
N LYS A 33 17.93 -14.79 31.34
CA LYS A 33 19.37 -15.04 31.21
C LYS A 33 19.90 -14.93 29.77
N VAL A 34 19.03 -14.94 28.76
CA VAL A 34 19.44 -14.79 27.35
C VAL A 34 19.68 -13.31 27.00
N ASP A 35 18.99 -12.38 27.67
CA ASP A 35 19.10 -10.93 27.39
C ASP A 35 20.22 -10.21 28.16
N GLN A 36 20.93 -10.87 29.08
CA GLN A 36 21.91 -10.21 29.96
C GLN A 36 23.38 -10.26 29.52
N GLU A 37 23.75 -11.01 28.47
CA GLU A 37 25.17 -11.08 28.02
C GLU A 37 25.56 -10.19 26.83
N ASP A 38 24.63 -9.44 26.21
CA ASP A 38 24.93 -8.58 25.06
C ASP A 38 25.31 -7.12 25.40
N LYS A 39 25.75 -6.86 26.64
CA LYS A 39 26.27 -5.55 27.07
C LYS A 39 27.69 -5.65 27.66
N SER A 40 28.67 -6.02 26.84
CA SER A 40 30.03 -5.49 26.98
C SER A 40 30.78 -5.59 25.64
N VAL A 41 31.06 -4.44 25.04
CA VAL A 41 32.05 -4.32 23.95
C VAL A 41 33.30 -3.72 24.57
N THR A 42 34.34 -4.54 24.73
CA THR A 42 35.73 -4.06 24.85
C THR A 42 36.64 -4.88 23.95
N ALA A 43 37.65 -4.20 23.42
CA ALA A 43 38.49 -4.57 22.30
C ALA A 43 39.48 -5.73 22.57
N ASP A 44 39.79 -6.41 21.48
CA ASP A 44 41.11 -6.94 21.05
C ASP A 44 41.42 -8.46 21.13
N HIS A 45 42.04 -8.90 20.02
CA HIS A 45 42.87 -10.06 19.68
C HIS A 45 42.47 -11.56 19.85
N ARG A 46 42.46 -12.22 18.66
CA ARG A 46 42.98 -13.55 18.23
C ARG A 46 42.70 -14.85 19.04
N LEU A 47 42.22 -15.84 18.26
CA LEU A 47 42.42 -17.30 18.36
C LEU A 47 41.90 -18.01 19.63
N THR A 48 40.79 -18.75 19.51
CA THR A 48 40.80 -20.23 19.38
C THR A 48 39.38 -20.79 19.31
N LYS A 49 39.22 -21.75 18.40
CA LYS A 49 38.01 -22.52 18.16
C LYS A 49 37.82 -23.52 19.32
N LYS A 50 36.78 -23.35 20.14
CA LYS A 50 36.16 -24.45 20.89
C LYS A 50 34.66 -24.37 20.71
N SER A 51 34.14 -25.40 20.03
CA SER A 51 32.74 -25.71 19.84
C SER A 51 31.99 -25.71 21.18
N ILE A 52 31.06 -24.78 21.35
CA ILE A 52 29.93 -24.96 22.26
C ILE A 52 28.73 -25.22 21.35
N GLU A 53 28.27 -26.47 21.37
CA GLU A 53 27.05 -26.90 20.71
C GLU A 53 25.91 -25.94 21.05
N TRP A 54 25.23 -25.44 20.01
CA TRP A 54 23.90 -24.87 20.14
C TRP A 54 23.01 -25.90 20.84
N VAL A 55 22.61 -25.65 22.08
CA VAL A 55 21.50 -26.37 22.70
C VAL A 55 20.25 -25.91 21.96
N ASP A 56 19.82 -26.80 21.08
CA ASP A 56 18.77 -26.65 20.08
C ASP A 56 17.46 -26.05 20.63
N THR A 57 17.02 -24.94 20.03
CA THR A 57 15.68 -24.33 20.22
C THR A 57 14.53 -25.31 19.96
N SER A 58 14.78 -26.42 19.26
CA SER A 58 13.82 -27.51 19.09
C SER A 58 13.43 -28.17 20.42
N LYS A 59 14.37 -28.35 21.36
CA LYS A 59 14.11 -28.99 22.66
C LYS A 59 13.16 -28.18 23.53
N ALA A 60 13.28 -26.85 23.51
CA ALA A 60 12.37 -25.98 24.26
C ALA A 60 10.94 -26.02 23.67
N GLN A 61 10.81 -26.08 22.34
CA GLN A 61 9.53 -26.18 21.64
C GLN A 61 8.87 -27.56 21.82
N ASP A 62 9.65 -28.64 21.84
CA ASP A 62 9.16 -30.01 22.05
C ASP A 62 8.69 -30.22 23.50
N VAL A 63 9.39 -29.61 24.46
CA VAL A 63 8.97 -29.58 25.86
C VAL A 63 7.64 -28.84 26.00
N ILE A 64 7.47 -27.67 25.36
CA ILE A 64 6.20 -26.92 25.37
C ILE A 64 5.05 -27.72 24.72
N LYS A 65 5.31 -28.47 23.64
CA LYS A 65 4.31 -29.35 23.01
C LYS A 65 3.89 -30.53 23.90
N MET A 66 4.83 -31.16 24.60
CA MET A 66 4.51 -32.20 25.59
C MET A 66 3.64 -31.62 26.71
N PHE A 67 3.95 -30.42 27.20
CA PHE A 67 3.16 -29.76 28.23
C PHE A 67 1.75 -29.39 27.75
N ALA A 68 1.59 -28.91 26.52
CA ALA A 68 0.28 -28.64 25.94
C ALA A 68 -0.59 -29.92 25.85
N ARG A 69 -0.01 -31.04 25.43
CA ARG A 69 -0.70 -32.34 25.41
C ARG A 69 -1.07 -32.84 26.80
N PHE A 70 -0.19 -32.70 27.78
CA PHE A 70 -0.46 -33.13 29.15
C PHE A 70 -1.58 -32.30 29.80
N VAL A 71 -1.65 -31.00 29.49
CA VAL A 71 -2.74 -30.12 29.94
C VAL A 71 -4.06 -30.48 29.26
N ASP A 72 -4.06 -30.75 27.96
CA ASP A 72 -5.25 -31.22 27.24
C ASP A 72 -5.75 -32.58 27.75
N GLU A 73 -4.84 -33.52 28.05
CA GLU A 73 -5.20 -34.81 28.65
C GLU A 73 -5.80 -34.63 30.04
N LEU A 74 -5.23 -33.76 30.89
CA LEU A 74 -5.79 -33.44 32.21
C LEU A 74 -7.16 -32.76 32.15
N LEU A 75 -7.38 -31.88 31.17
CA LEU A 75 -8.68 -31.22 30.93
C LEU A 75 -9.72 -32.23 30.43
N SER A 76 -9.33 -33.16 29.56
CA SER A 76 -10.23 -34.23 29.08
C SER A 76 -10.66 -35.21 30.18
N ILE A 77 -9.76 -35.51 31.12
CA ILE A 77 -10.07 -36.33 32.30
C ILE A 77 -11.02 -35.59 33.24
N ALA A 78 -10.86 -34.27 33.40
CA ALA A 78 -11.73 -33.44 34.22
C ALA A 78 -13.16 -33.33 33.65
N GLU A 79 -13.31 -33.21 32.32
CA GLU A 79 -14.61 -33.14 31.62
C GLU A 79 -15.39 -34.47 31.66
N SER A 80 -14.71 -35.61 31.83
CA SER A 80 -15.35 -36.93 31.96
C SER A 80 -16.03 -37.16 33.33
N SER A 81 -15.74 -36.32 34.34
CA SER A 81 -16.29 -36.44 35.69
C SER A 81 -17.44 -35.44 35.89
N LYS A 82 -18.69 -35.90 35.81
CA LYS A 82 -19.91 -35.08 35.89
C LYS A 82 -20.19 -34.36 37.23
N ASN A 83 -19.21 -34.17 38.11
CA ASN A 83 -19.43 -33.65 39.47
C ASN A 83 -18.42 -32.58 39.93
N PHE A 84 -18.09 -31.58 39.11
CA PHE A 84 -17.40 -30.38 39.60
C PHE A 84 -17.81 -29.11 38.86
N SER A 85 -18.29 -28.10 39.61
CA SER A 85 -18.44 -26.72 39.14
C SER A 85 -17.16 -25.93 39.43
N PHE A 86 -16.52 -25.36 38.42
CA PHE A 86 -15.37 -24.46 38.58
C PHE A 86 -15.78 -22.97 38.61
N SER A 87 -14.99 -22.17 39.33
CA SER A 87 -15.18 -20.73 39.53
C SER A 87 -14.77 -19.88 38.29
N PRO A 88 -15.16 -18.59 38.22
CA PRO A 88 -15.04 -17.73 37.03
C PRO A 88 -13.61 -17.47 36.50
N SER A 89 -12.55 -17.72 37.28
CA SER A 89 -11.20 -17.25 36.94
C SER A 89 -10.48 -18.07 35.85
N LEU A 90 -11.01 -19.21 35.40
CA LEU A 90 -10.39 -20.00 34.32
C LEU A 90 -10.75 -19.47 32.92
N LYS A 91 -11.88 -18.76 32.79
CA LYS A 91 -12.30 -18.13 31.52
C LYS A 91 -11.43 -16.92 31.18
N GLU A 92 -11.13 -16.10 32.18
CA GLU A 92 -10.22 -14.95 32.04
C GLU A 92 -8.80 -15.40 31.65
N GLN A 93 -8.30 -16.50 32.23
CA GLN A 93 -7.00 -17.06 31.85
C GLN A 93 -6.98 -17.64 30.42
N LYS A 94 -8.12 -18.18 29.94
CA LYS A 94 -8.26 -18.67 28.55
C LYS A 94 -8.25 -17.51 27.54
N GLU A 95 -8.86 -16.38 27.90
CA GLU A 95 -8.87 -15.18 27.07
C GLU A 95 -7.51 -14.47 27.04
N GLU A 96 -6.80 -14.41 28.18
CA GLU A 96 -5.41 -13.95 28.22
C GLU A 96 -4.48 -14.82 27.38
N LEU A 97 -4.65 -16.15 27.43
CA LEU A 97 -3.88 -17.09 26.62
C LEU A 97 -4.16 -16.92 25.11
N HIS A 98 -5.42 -16.65 24.72
CA HIS A 98 -5.78 -16.40 23.33
C HIS A 98 -5.26 -15.04 22.83
N VAL A 99 -5.27 -14.00 23.67
CA VAL A 99 -4.66 -12.69 23.36
C VAL A 99 -3.14 -12.82 23.22
N LEU A 100 -2.51 -13.59 24.09
CA LEU A 100 -1.09 -13.95 23.99
C LEU A 100 -0.80 -14.74 22.71
N GLN A 101 -1.70 -15.64 22.31
CA GLN A 101 -1.56 -16.43 21.08
C GLN A 101 -1.67 -15.56 19.82
N VAL A 102 -2.61 -14.60 19.77
CA VAL A 102 -2.71 -13.63 18.66
C VAL A 102 -1.51 -12.69 18.61
N LYS A 103 -1.00 -12.24 19.77
CA LYS A 103 0.24 -11.45 19.83
C LYS A 103 1.46 -12.27 19.41
N MET A 104 1.52 -13.54 19.82
CA MET A 104 2.56 -14.47 19.37
C MET A 104 2.47 -14.77 17.89
N GLU A 105 1.28 -14.86 17.29
CA GLU A 105 1.12 -15.05 15.85
C GLU A 105 1.53 -13.81 15.05
N ALA A 106 1.22 -12.62 15.56
CA ALA A 106 1.69 -11.36 14.98
C ALA A 106 3.22 -11.20 15.09
N GLU A 107 3.81 -11.56 16.24
CA GLU A 107 5.27 -11.59 16.41
C GLU A 107 5.92 -12.74 15.63
N LYS A 108 5.25 -13.87 15.46
CA LYS A 108 5.69 -14.99 14.60
C LYS A 108 5.70 -14.58 13.14
N ALA A 109 4.69 -13.84 12.67
CA ALA A 109 4.68 -13.29 11.30
C ALA A 109 5.81 -12.26 11.10
N LYS A 110 6.10 -11.42 12.11
CA LYS A 110 7.26 -10.51 12.08
C LYS A 110 8.59 -11.25 12.13
N GLY A 111 8.67 -12.32 12.93
CA GLY A 111 9.84 -13.21 13.03
C GLY A 111 10.09 -13.94 11.72
N GLN A 112 9.05 -14.49 11.10
CA GLN A 112 9.12 -15.15 9.80
C GLN A 112 9.54 -14.18 8.69
N MET A 113 9.00 -12.96 8.65
CA MET A 113 9.49 -11.92 7.73
C MET A 113 10.95 -11.54 8.00
N ARG A 114 11.37 -11.51 9.28
CA ARG A 114 12.75 -11.23 9.66
C ARG A 114 13.69 -12.37 9.25
N ASP A 115 13.26 -13.61 9.41
CA ASP A 115 14.02 -14.81 9.04
C ASP A 115 14.10 -14.98 7.51
N GLU A 116 13.03 -14.65 6.79
CA GLU A 116 13.04 -14.53 5.32
C GLU A 116 14.02 -13.45 4.88
N MET A 117 13.98 -12.27 5.49
CA MET A 117 14.93 -11.17 5.20
C MET A 117 16.37 -11.55 5.56
N ILE A 118 16.60 -12.31 6.64
CA ILE A 118 17.93 -12.84 7.01
C ILE A 118 18.39 -13.89 6.00
N ASN A 119 17.49 -14.75 5.53
CA ASN A 119 17.81 -15.76 4.51
C ASN A 119 18.11 -15.12 3.16
N GLU A 120 17.38 -14.06 2.80
CA GLU A 120 17.64 -13.22 1.61
C GLU A 120 18.99 -12.50 1.75
N LEU A 121 19.26 -11.84 2.88
CA LEU A 121 20.58 -11.23 3.18
C LEU A 121 21.73 -12.26 3.19
N ARG A 122 21.49 -13.50 3.61
CA ARG A 122 22.49 -14.60 3.55
C ARG A 122 22.67 -15.13 2.14
N SER A 123 21.61 -15.09 1.32
CA SER A 123 21.67 -15.38 -0.11
C SER A 123 22.49 -14.32 -0.83
N ASP A 124 22.16 -13.04 -0.61
CA ASP A 124 22.87 -11.88 -1.15
C ASP A 124 24.33 -11.86 -0.72
N LYS A 125 24.63 -12.14 0.56
CA LYS A 125 26.00 -12.26 1.07
C LYS A 125 26.78 -13.37 0.35
N ARG A 126 26.16 -14.52 0.10
CA ARG A 126 26.81 -15.63 -0.63
C ARG A 126 27.06 -15.26 -2.10
N GLN A 127 26.10 -14.58 -2.72
CA GLN A 127 26.23 -14.10 -4.10
C GLN A 127 27.31 -13.02 -4.22
N LEU A 128 27.36 -12.07 -3.28
CA LEU A 128 28.42 -11.07 -3.18
C LEU A 128 29.80 -11.71 -2.92
N GLN A 129 29.87 -12.73 -2.06
CA GLN A 129 31.12 -13.47 -1.84
C GLN A 129 31.59 -14.24 -3.08
N GLN A 130 30.66 -14.80 -3.86
CA GLN A 130 31.00 -15.39 -5.16
C GLN A 130 31.49 -14.33 -6.14
N GLN A 131 30.82 -13.19 -6.24
CA GLN A 131 31.24 -12.08 -7.10
C GLN A 131 32.60 -11.49 -6.69
N VAL A 132 32.89 -11.40 -5.40
CA VAL A 132 34.20 -10.94 -4.89
C VAL A 132 35.28 -11.97 -5.21
N THR A 133 35.03 -13.27 -5.01
CA THR A 133 35.98 -14.33 -5.39
C THR A 133 36.26 -14.32 -6.89
N GLU A 134 35.22 -14.13 -7.71
CA GLU A 134 35.33 -14.03 -9.16
C GLU A 134 36.08 -12.76 -9.61
N LEU A 135 35.86 -11.63 -8.92
CA LEU A 135 36.64 -10.41 -9.13
C LEU A 135 38.12 -10.60 -8.72
N GLU A 136 38.39 -11.30 -7.63
CA GLU A 136 39.75 -11.58 -7.16
C GLU A 136 40.50 -12.53 -8.11
N GLU A 137 39.82 -13.52 -8.69
CA GLU A 137 40.38 -14.36 -9.76
C GLU A 137 40.63 -13.57 -11.05
N LEU A 138 39.70 -12.70 -11.45
CA LEU A 138 39.90 -11.78 -12.59
C LEU A 138 41.07 -10.82 -12.35
N LEU A 139 41.24 -10.33 -11.12
CA LEU A 139 42.35 -9.46 -10.75
C LEU A 139 43.68 -10.22 -10.78
N LYS A 140 43.72 -11.48 -10.32
CA LYS A 140 44.90 -12.35 -10.45
C LYS A 140 45.26 -12.63 -11.90
N LEU A 141 44.27 -12.93 -12.74
CA LEU A 141 44.47 -13.13 -14.18
C LEU A 141 44.97 -11.86 -14.89
N GLN A 142 44.57 -10.67 -14.42
CA GLN A 142 45.10 -9.39 -14.90
C GLN A 142 46.52 -9.08 -14.40
N MET A 143 46.89 -9.56 -13.21
CA MET A 143 48.24 -9.43 -12.67
C MET A 143 49.21 -10.41 -13.33
N GLU A 144 48.79 -11.63 -13.62
CA GLU A 144 49.59 -12.63 -14.37
C GLU A 144 49.80 -12.22 -15.83
N LYS A 145 48.86 -11.48 -16.45
CA LYS A 145 49.03 -10.88 -17.79
C LYS A 145 49.98 -9.67 -17.83
N LYS A 146 50.42 -9.13 -16.68
CA LYS A 146 51.28 -7.94 -16.60
C LYS A 146 52.79 -8.25 -16.46
N GLU A 147 53.19 -9.52 -16.42
CA GLU A 147 54.60 -9.93 -16.23
C GLU A 147 55.34 -10.39 -17.50
N GLU A 148 54.84 -10.12 -18.71
CA GLU A 148 55.65 -10.25 -19.94
C GLU A 148 56.27 -8.91 -20.36
N PRO A 149 57.57 -8.88 -20.76
CA PRO A 149 58.25 -7.63 -21.06
C PRO A 149 57.80 -7.03 -22.40
N LYS A 150 57.47 -5.73 -22.37
CA LYS A 150 57.15 -4.88 -23.54
C LYS A 150 58.24 -4.96 -24.63
N PRO A 151 57.83 -5.00 -25.92
CA PRO A 151 58.50 -4.26 -26.97
C PRO A 151 57.59 -3.13 -27.50
N ASP A 152 58.19 -1.95 -27.54
CA ASP A 152 57.86 -0.71 -28.27
C ASP A 152 56.43 -0.47 -28.79
N GLU A 153 55.83 0.59 -28.23
CA GLU A 153 54.58 1.23 -28.67
C GLU A 153 54.66 1.67 -30.14
N LYS A 154 53.79 1.06 -30.96
CA LYS A 154 53.23 1.68 -32.16
C LYS A 154 51.79 2.09 -31.89
N PRO A 155 51.26 3.14 -32.53
CA PRO A 155 49.89 3.58 -32.31
C PRO A 155 48.92 2.50 -32.81
N GLU A 156 47.98 2.09 -31.96
CA GLU A 156 46.91 1.16 -32.34
C GLU A 156 46.04 1.78 -33.43
N GLU A 157 45.90 1.02 -34.52
CA GLU A 157 44.95 1.24 -35.60
C GLU A 157 43.52 1.25 -35.06
N ASP A 158 42.80 2.33 -35.37
CA ASP A 158 41.34 2.38 -35.33
C ASP A 158 40.78 1.15 -36.07
N THR A 159 40.11 0.26 -35.34
CA THR A 159 39.29 -0.78 -35.96
C THR A 159 38.15 -0.09 -36.72
N GLU A 160 38.03 -0.37 -38.02
CA GLU A 160 37.11 0.28 -38.96
C GLU A 160 35.60 0.17 -38.61
N GLU A 161 35.20 -0.52 -37.53
CA GLU A 161 33.79 -0.73 -37.17
C GLU A 161 33.12 0.41 -36.39
N ASP A 162 33.88 1.33 -35.77
CA ASP A 162 33.31 2.39 -34.91
C ASP A 162 32.80 3.64 -35.69
N LYS A 163 32.99 3.69 -37.02
CA LYS A 163 32.55 4.84 -37.84
C LYS A 163 31.06 4.83 -38.22
N ASN A 164 30.36 3.70 -38.08
CA ASN A 164 28.99 3.54 -38.60
C ASN A 164 27.87 3.58 -37.55
N CYS A 165 28.17 3.80 -36.27
CA CYS A 165 27.13 3.88 -35.23
C CYS A 165 27.54 4.80 -34.07
N PRO A 166 27.41 6.13 -34.23
CA PRO A 166 27.71 7.06 -33.14
C PRO A 166 26.74 6.85 -31.98
N LEU A 167 27.27 6.85 -30.75
CA LEU A 167 26.47 6.78 -29.52
C LEU A 167 25.40 7.88 -29.53
N PRO A 168 24.10 7.54 -29.44
CA PRO A 168 23.05 8.54 -29.41
C PRO A 168 23.14 9.37 -28.11
N LEU A 169 22.67 10.62 -28.17
CA LEU A 169 22.47 11.46 -26.97
C LEU A 169 21.61 10.69 -25.97
N THR A 170 22.15 10.41 -24.79
CA THR A 170 21.51 9.57 -23.75
C THR A 170 20.47 10.33 -22.92
N ASP A 171 19.91 11.41 -23.44
CA ASP A 171 18.90 12.20 -22.74
C ASP A 171 17.66 11.33 -22.50
N GLY A 172 17.32 11.12 -21.21
CA GLY A 172 16.24 10.23 -20.77
C GLY A 172 16.63 8.76 -20.56
N PHE A 173 17.88 8.37 -20.79
CA PHE A 173 18.37 6.98 -20.66
C PHE A 173 19.65 6.90 -19.80
N PRO A 174 19.54 7.11 -18.46
CA PRO A 174 20.70 7.24 -17.57
C PRO A 174 21.56 5.97 -17.50
N ASP A 175 20.94 4.80 -17.64
CA ASP A 175 21.61 3.50 -17.51
C ASP A 175 22.20 2.96 -18.83
N CYS A 176 21.92 3.62 -19.97
CA CYS A 176 22.35 3.17 -21.29
C CYS A 176 23.87 2.91 -21.35
N LYS A 177 24.67 3.87 -20.87
CA LYS A 177 26.14 3.77 -20.91
C LYS A 177 26.66 2.58 -20.10
N GLY A 178 26.09 2.34 -18.92
CA GLY A 178 26.44 1.23 -18.06
C GLY A 178 26.10 -0.12 -18.71
N LYS A 179 24.91 -0.22 -19.30
CA LYS A 179 24.43 -1.43 -19.99
C LYS A 179 25.23 -1.74 -21.26
N VAL A 180 25.60 -0.73 -22.05
CA VAL A 180 26.46 -0.91 -23.23
C VAL A 180 27.83 -1.47 -22.81
N LYS A 181 28.43 -0.90 -21.75
CA LYS A 181 29.70 -1.39 -21.21
C LYS A 181 29.58 -2.85 -20.77
N TRP A 182 28.54 -3.18 -20.02
CA TRP A 182 28.29 -4.55 -19.56
C TRP A 182 28.11 -5.53 -20.74
N MET A 183 27.34 -5.15 -21.76
CA MET A 183 27.09 -5.98 -22.93
C MET A 183 28.36 -6.25 -23.75
N LYS A 184 29.31 -5.30 -23.83
CA LYS A 184 30.60 -5.55 -24.51
C LYS A 184 31.35 -6.73 -23.92
N ASP A 185 31.28 -6.90 -22.60
CA ASP A 185 31.99 -7.95 -21.88
C ASP A 185 31.15 -9.24 -21.74
N MET A 186 29.82 -9.11 -21.63
CA MET A 186 28.94 -10.19 -21.17
C MET A 186 27.91 -10.68 -22.18
N TRP A 187 27.88 -10.19 -23.42
CA TRP A 187 26.86 -10.61 -24.40
C TRP A 187 26.92 -12.11 -24.77
N LYS A 188 28.03 -12.82 -24.49
CA LYS A 188 28.12 -14.28 -24.68
C LYS A 188 27.66 -15.10 -23.47
N SER A 189 27.30 -14.44 -22.35
CA SER A 189 26.92 -15.11 -21.10
C SER A 189 25.59 -15.86 -21.20
N ASP A 190 24.71 -15.46 -22.12
CA ASP A 190 23.44 -16.13 -22.39
C ASP A 190 23.24 -16.27 -23.92
N PRO A 191 22.97 -17.48 -24.45
CA PRO A 191 22.69 -17.69 -25.88
C PRO A 191 21.55 -16.81 -26.43
N CYS A 192 20.68 -16.28 -25.55
CA CYS A 192 19.58 -15.41 -25.94
C CYS A 192 20.05 -14.10 -26.61
N TYR A 193 21.19 -13.53 -26.23
CA TYR A 193 21.65 -12.29 -26.86
C TYR A 193 21.96 -12.51 -28.35
N THR A 194 22.62 -13.63 -28.66
CA THR A 194 22.88 -14.05 -30.04
C THR A 194 21.57 -14.32 -30.81
N SER A 195 20.55 -14.88 -30.15
CA SER A 195 19.24 -15.11 -30.79
C SER A 195 18.48 -13.82 -31.11
N TYR A 196 18.75 -12.73 -30.39
CA TYR A 196 18.31 -11.37 -30.72
C TYR A 196 19.21 -10.64 -31.73
N GLY A 197 20.23 -11.31 -32.28
CA GLY A 197 21.13 -10.74 -33.29
C GLY A 197 22.29 -9.93 -32.71
N VAL A 198 22.58 -10.03 -31.41
CA VAL A 198 23.80 -9.46 -30.82
C VAL A 198 25.00 -10.28 -31.31
N ASN A 199 25.95 -9.62 -31.94
CA ASN A 199 27.15 -10.26 -32.51
C ASN A 199 28.46 -9.71 -31.90
N GLY A 200 28.35 -8.88 -30.85
CA GLY A 200 29.48 -8.24 -30.18
C GLY A 200 29.86 -6.86 -30.74
N SER A 201 29.36 -6.48 -31.92
CA SER A 201 29.54 -5.12 -32.44
C SER A 201 28.76 -4.10 -31.59
N LEU A 202 29.28 -2.88 -31.46
CA LEU A 202 28.61 -1.79 -30.75
C LEU A 202 27.19 -1.53 -31.28
N CYS A 203 27.01 -1.60 -32.60
CA CYS A 203 25.71 -1.39 -33.23
C CYS A 203 24.70 -2.48 -32.86
N SER A 204 25.10 -3.76 -32.85
CA SER A 204 24.20 -4.86 -32.44
C SER A 204 23.80 -4.74 -30.97
N ILE A 205 24.72 -4.31 -30.11
CA ILE A 205 24.48 -4.07 -28.68
C ILE A 205 23.52 -2.90 -28.48
N LEU A 206 23.73 -1.78 -29.18
CA LEU A 206 22.85 -0.61 -29.11
C LEU A 206 21.45 -0.92 -29.65
N VAL A 207 21.34 -1.68 -30.74
CA VAL A 207 20.04 -2.14 -31.27
C VAL A 207 19.32 -3.02 -30.25
N TYR A 208 19.99 -3.96 -29.62
CA TYR A 208 19.40 -4.79 -28.57
C TYR A 208 18.94 -3.95 -27.36
N LEU A 209 19.83 -3.11 -26.84
CA LEU A 209 19.54 -2.28 -25.67
C LEU A 209 18.50 -1.20 -25.95
N SER A 210 18.28 -0.79 -27.20
CA SER A 210 17.26 0.21 -27.55
C SER A 210 15.93 -0.39 -27.97
N GLU A 211 15.94 -1.43 -28.81
CA GLU A 211 14.74 -2.00 -29.43
C GLU A 211 14.17 -3.19 -28.66
N VAL A 212 14.99 -3.89 -27.85
CA VAL A 212 14.57 -5.07 -27.08
C VAL A 212 14.42 -4.74 -25.59
N GLU A 213 15.45 -4.18 -24.96
CA GLU A 213 15.43 -3.89 -23.52
C GLU A 213 15.12 -2.42 -23.16
N THR A 214 15.07 -1.51 -24.15
CA THR A 214 14.73 -0.09 -23.96
C THR A 214 15.62 0.69 -22.96
N TRP A 215 16.83 0.21 -22.70
CA TRP A 215 17.86 0.90 -21.92
C TRP A 215 18.55 2.04 -22.67
N CYS A 216 18.48 2.06 -23.99
CA CYS A 216 19.15 3.05 -24.84
C CYS A 216 18.21 3.73 -25.84
N PRO A 217 18.56 4.92 -26.36
CA PRO A 217 17.81 5.56 -27.44
C PRO A 217 17.83 4.72 -28.73
N VAL A 218 16.72 4.71 -29.46
CA VAL A 218 16.63 4.08 -30.79
C VAL A 218 17.53 4.84 -31.77
N LEU A 219 18.32 4.10 -32.55
CA LEU A 219 19.28 4.69 -33.49
C LEU A 219 18.58 5.48 -34.61
N PRO A 220 19.18 6.58 -35.12
CA PRO A 220 18.62 7.38 -36.20
C PRO A 220 18.30 6.53 -37.44
N GLY A 221 17.07 6.64 -37.95
CA GLY A 221 16.60 5.90 -39.12
C GLY A 221 16.05 4.50 -38.84
N ARG A 222 16.19 3.98 -37.61
CA ARG A 222 15.54 2.73 -37.18
C ARG A 222 14.19 3.04 -36.53
N LYS A 223 13.24 2.14 -36.75
CA LYS A 223 11.95 2.12 -36.06
C LYS A 223 11.88 0.82 -35.30
N VAL A 224 11.51 0.86 -34.02
CA VAL A 224 11.22 -0.35 -33.25
C VAL A 224 10.18 -1.14 -34.04
N ARG A 225 10.53 -2.35 -34.49
CA ARG A 225 9.56 -3.26 -35.10
C ARG A 225 8.55 -3.62 -34.02
N SER A 226 7.38 -2.99 -34.05
CA SER A 226 6.23 -3.51 -33.33
C SER A 226 6.02 -4.93 -33.83
N ALA A 227 6.02 -5.91 -32.91
CA ALA A 227 5.56 -7.27 -33.19
C ALA A 227 4.35 -7.18 -34.13
N GLU A 228 4.38 -7.97 -35.21
CA GLU A 228 3.40 -7.96 -36.30
C GLU A 228 2.06 -7.42 -35.82
N THR A 229 1.75 -6.20 -36.28
CA THR A 229 0.40 -5.67 -36.16
C THR A 229 -0.50 -6.67 -36.86
N VAL A 230 -1.11 -7.56 -36.07
CA VAL A 230 -2.51 -7.91 -36.28
C VAL A 230 -3.16 -6.59 -36.69
N LYS A 231 -3.72 -6.56 -37.92
CA LYS A 231 -4.44 -5.39 -38.44
C LYS A 231 -5.17 -4.76 -37.26
N PRO A 232 -5.07 -3.43 -37.02
CA PRO A 232 -5.83 -2.83 -35.94
C PRO A 232 -7.29 -3.18 -36.23
N GLY A 233 -7.80 -4.18 -35.50
CA GLY A 233 -9.20 -4.23 -35.19
C GLY A 233 -9.52 -2.85 -34.64
N SER A 234 -10.68 -2.33 -34.99
CA SER A 234 -11.20 -1.14 -34.35
C SER A 234 -11.41 -1.44 -32.86
N ASP A 235 -10.35 -1.56 -32.07
CA ASP A 235 -10.37 -1.96 -30.67
C ASP A 235 -10.62 -0.71 -29.84
N LYS A 236 -11.72 -0.04 -30.18
CA LYS A 236 -12.34 0.99 -29.37
C LYS A 236 -12.92 0.27 -28.16
N ALA A 237 -12.55 0.72 -26.97
CA ALA A 237 -13.16 0.19 -25.77
C ALA A 237 -14.58 0.74 -25.70
N VAL A 238 -15.54 -0.17 -25.64
CA VAL A 238 -16.96 0.14 -25.54
C VAL A 238 -17.40 -0.16 -24.12
N VAL A 239 -18.16 0.77 -23.54
CA VAL A 239 -18.75 0.56 -22.23
C VAL A 239 -19.61 -0.71 -22.24
N ARG A 240 -19.30 -1.65 -21.34
CA ARG A 240 -20.01 -2.93 -21.23
C ARG A 240 -21.37 -2.74 -20.55
N ASN A 241 -22.37 -3.47 -21.01
CA ASN A 241 -23.76 -3.34 -20.55
C ASN A 241 -24.21 -4.43 -19.56
N ASP A 242 -23.30 -5.33 -19.20
CA ASP A 242 -23.48 -6.45 -18.29
C ASP A 242 -22.13 -6.83 -17.67
N LEU A 243 -22.12 -7.70 -16.66
CA LEU A 243 -20.91 -8.21 -16.01
C LEU A 243 -20.73 -9.73 -16.17
N GLU A 244 -21.47 -10.38 -17.08
CA GLU A 244 -21.53 -11.85 -17.17
C GLU A 244 -20.15 -12.46 -17.48
N GLY A 245 -19.43 -11.86 -18.43
CA GLY A 245 -18.07 -12.29 -18.77
C GLY A 245 -17.07 -12.09 -17.63
N LEU A 246 -17.28 -11.08 -16.77
CA LEU A 246 -16.43 -10.85 -15.59
C LEU A 246 -16.67 -11.94 -14.53
N TYR A 247 -17.91 -12.36 -14.33
CA TYR A 247 -18.24 -13.41 -13.36
C TYR A 247 -17.59 -14.74 -13.68
N GLN A 248 -17.47 -15.08 -14.97
CA GLN A 248 -16.75 -16.27 -15.41
C GLN A 248 -15.26 -16.20 -15.00
N SER A 249 -14.60 -15.06 -15.26
CA SER A 249 -13.19 -14.88 -14.88
C SER A 249 -12.93 -14.89 -13.37
N LEU A 250 -13.91 -14.46 -12.57
CA LEU A 250 -13.82 -14.46 -11.10
C LEU A 250 -14.16 -15.82 -10.47
N ALA A 251 -15.03 -16.61 -11.10
CA ALA A 251 -15.50 -17.88 -10.57
C ALA A 251 -14.39 -18.95 -10.47
N ASP A 252 -13.35 -18.84 -11.29
CA ASP A 252 -12.24 -19.80 -11.36
C ASP A 252 -11.29 -19.74 -10.16
N GLN A 253 -11.42 -18.74 -9.29
CA GLN A 253 -10.47 -18.47 -8.19
C GLN A 253 -11.21 -18.20 -6.88
N THR A 254 -11.07 -19.09 -5.90
CA THR A 254 -11.75 -19.01 -4.60
C THR A 254 -11.41 -17.74 -3.81
N GLN A 255 -10.20 -17.22 -4.02
CA GLN A 255 -9.70 -15.98 -3.41
C GLN A 255 -10.57 -14.76 -3.80
N PHE A 256 -11.21 -14.78 -4.97
CA PHE A 256 -12.07 -13.70 -5.46
C PHE A 256 -13.53 -13.80 -5.04
N LYS A 257 -13.93 -14.81 -4.25
CA LYS A 257 -15.34 -15.05 -3.89
C LYS A 257 -16.04 -13.84 -3.27
N TRP A 258 -15.41 -13.18 -2.30
CA TRP A 258 -15.99 -11.99 -1.67
C TRP A 258 -16.09 -10.83 -2.66
N ILE A 259 -15.07 -10.65 -3.50
CA ILE A 259 -15.02 -9.63 -4.54
C ILE A 259 -16.18 -9.84 -5.53
N GLN A 260 -16.38 -11.06 -6.01
CA GLN A 260 -17.47 -11.42 -6.91
C GLN A 260 -18.85 -11.12 -6.30
N GLN A 261 -19.05 -11.45 -5.02
CA GLN A 261 -20.32 -11.18 -4.33
C GLN A 261 -20.63 -9.69 -4.22
N ARG A 262 -19.62 -8.87 -3.87
CA ARG A 262 -19.77 -7.41 -3.85
C ARG A 262 -20.14 -6.87 -5.22
N ILE A 263 -19.39 -7.25 -6.26
CA ILE A 263 -19.62 -6.78 -7.64
C ILE A 263 -21.04 -7.13 -8.08
N LYS A 264 -21.49 -8.37 -7.81
CA LYS A 264 -22.84 -8.82 -8.13
C LYS A 264 -23.92 -8.01 -7.41
N SER A 265 -23.70 -7.63 -6.15
CA SER A 265 -24.65 -6.80 -5.40
C SER A 265 -24.82 -5.36 -5.92
N MET A 266 -23.95 -4.91 -6.82
CA MET A 266 -23.94 -3.55 -7.37
C MET A 266 -24.00 -3.53 -8.91
N GLU A 267 -24.31 -4.65 -9.56
CA GLU A 267 -24.25 -4.81 -11.02
C GLU A 267 -25.07 -3.75 -11.75
N GLU A 268 -26.35 -3.61 -11.41
CA GLU A 268 -27.25 -2.65 -12.06
C GLU A 268 -26.73 -1.21 -11.94
N ILE A 269 -26.18 -0.86 -10.77
CA ILE A 269 -25.67 0.49 -10.47
C ILE A 269 -24.41 0.78 -11.29
N TRP A 270 -23.51 -0.20 -11.42
CA TRP A 270 -22.30 -0.09 -12.23
C TRP A 270 -22.61 0.07 -13.71
N VAL A 271 -23.51 -0.75 -14.22
CA VAL A 271 -23.93 -0.72 -15.63
C VAL A 271 -24.59 0.62 -15.95
N GLU A 272 -25.50 1.09 -15.11
CA GLU A 272 -26.19 2.37 -15.33
C GLU A 272 -25.23 3.57 -15.25
N ALA A 273 -24.30 3.56 -14.30
CA ALA A 273 -23.25 4.57 -14.22
C ALA A 273 -22.34 4.57 -15.46
N GLY A 274 -22.02 3.40 -16.01
CA GLY A 274 -21.30 3.25 -17.27
C GLY A 274 -22.05 3.90 -18.44
N ARG A 275 -23.34 3.60 -18.59
CA ARG A 275 -24.20 4.19 -19.63
C ARG A 275 -24.28 5.72 -19.49
N SER A 276 -24.51 6.20 -18.28
CA SER A 276 -24.57 7.64 -17.98
C SER A 276 -23.26 8.36 -18.32
N LEU A 277 -22.11 7.79 -17.95
CA LEU A 277 -20.80 8.35 -18.31
C LEU A 277 -20.58 8.37 -19.83
N SER A 278 -20.93 7.28 -20.52
CA SER A 278 -20.82 7.16 -21.98
C SER A 278 -21.64 8.24 -22.69
N ALA A 279 -22.86 8.49 -22.21
CA ALA A 279 -23.75 9.53 -22.73
C ALA A 279 -23.19 10.95 -22.53
N LYS A 280 -22.54 11.21 -21.37
CA LYS A 280 -21.93 12.52 -21.06
C LYS A 280 -20.67 12.80 -21.89
N ASN A 281 -19.92 11.76 -22.24
CA ASN A 281 -18.62 11.89 -22.92
C ASN A 281 -18.71 11.83 -24.45
N ASN A 282 -19.90 11.95 -25.05
CA ASN A 282 -20.12 11.93 -26.52
C ASN A 282 -19.28 10.84 -27.24
N GLN A 283 -19.37 9.59 -26.77
CA GLN A 283 -18.58 8.46 -27.29
C GLN A 283 -17.08 8.78 -27.38
N ALA A 284 -16.45 9.22 -26.29
CA ALA A 284 -15.01 9.34 -26.23
C ALA A 284 -14.34 8.01 -26.65
N GLU A 285 -13.62 8.05 -27.76
CA GLU A 285 -12.99 6.88 -28.36
C GLU A 285 -11.70 6.52 -27.61
N TRP A 286 -11.80 5.85 -26.46
CA TRP A 286 -10.63 5.31 -25.77
C TRP A 286 -10.25 3.92 -26.29
N LYS A 287 -8.97 3.57 -26.17
CA LYS A 287 -8.43 2.31 -26.71
C LYS A 287 -8.56 1.18 -25.69
N VAL A 288 -8.92 -0.02 -26.15
CA VAL A 288 -8.86 -1.22 -25.31
C VAL A 288 -7.40 -1.45 -24.86
N LYS A 289 -7.22 -1.74 -23.57
CA LYS A 289 -5.92 -2.11 -22.99
C LYS A 289 -6.00 -3.53 -22.47
N GLN A 290 -4.89 -4.27 -22.58
CA GLN A 290 -4.66 -5.51 -21.85
C GLN A 290 -4.11 -5.14 -20.47
N ILE A 291 -4.87 -5.44 -19.42
CA ILE A 291 -4.58 -5.01 -18.06
C ILE A 291 -4.42 -6.23 -17.16
N LEU A 292 -3.26 -6.33 -16.51
CA LEU A 292 -3.03 -7.31 -15.45
C LEU A 292 -3.53 -6.75 -14.13
N VAL A 293 -4.32 -7.53 -13.40
CA VAL A 293 -4.76 -7.22 -12.04
C VAL A 293 -4.28 -8.33 -11.11
N HIS A 294 -3.35 -8.00 -10.23
CA HIS A 294 -2.70 -8.95 -9.34
C HIS A 294 -2.68 -8.44 -7.88
N PRO A 295 -3.76 -8.71 -7.11
CA PRO A 295 -3.80 -8.43 -5.68
C PRO A 295 -2.95 -9.46 -4.91
N GLY A 296 -1.71 -9.09 -4.60
CA GLY A 296 -0.79 -9.95 -3.84
C GLY A 296 -1.32 -10.30 -2.46
N LEU A 297 -2.12 -9.43 -1.85
CA LEU A 297 -2.75 -9.66 -0.54
C LEU A 297 -3.73 -10.85 -0.52
N LEU A 298 -4.23 -11.27 -1.69
CA LEU A 298 -5.12 -12.41 -1.87
C LEU A 298 -4.38 -13.72 -2.14
N THR A 299 -3.08 -13.67 -2.43
CA THR A 299 -2.29 -14.86 -2.76
C THR A 299 -2.08 -15.75 -1.55
N ASP A 300 -2.11 -17.07 -1.75
CA ASP A 300 -1.86 -18.04 -0.68
C ASP A 300 -0.40 -17.91 -0.19
N GLU A 301 0.52 -17.57 -1.09
CA GLU A 301 1.94 -17.32 -0.81
C GLU A 301 2.17 -16.13 0.12
N ALA A 302 1.27 -15.15 0.16
CA ALA A 302 1.34 -14.04 1.11
C ALA A 302 0.94 -14.44 2.55
N ASN A 303 0.19 -15.55 2.71
CA ASN A 303 -0.26 -16.10 3.99
C ASN A 303 -0.94 -15.06 4.92
N LEU A 304 -1.61 -14.06 4.35
CA LEU A 304 -2.31 -13.01 5.10
C LEU A 304 -3.74 -13.40 5.51
N LYS A 305 -4.28 -14.47 4.91
CA LYS A 305 -5.63 -15.01 5.18
C LYS A 305 -6.76 -13.97 5.07
N ILE A 306 -6.58 -12.97 4.21
CA ILE A 306 -7.58 -11.89 4.03
C ILE A 306 -8.86 -12.45 3.39
N ALA A 307 -8.73 -13.30 2.35
CA ALA A 307 -9.86 -13.95 1.70
C ALA A 307 -10.69 -14.81 2.66
N GLU A 308 -10.02 -15.58 3.52
CA GLU A 308 -10.67 -16.45 4.52
C GLU A 308 -11.43 -15.64 5.59
N ASN A 309 -10.84 -14.54 6.05
CA ASN A 309 -11.38 -13.71 7.12
C ASN A 309 -12.43 -12.70 6.65
N ALA A 310 -12.62 -12.53 5.34
CA ALA A 310 -13.59 -11.59 4.77
C ALA A 310 -15.03 -11.87 5.25
N PHE A 311 -15.37 -13.14 5.48
CA PHE A 311 -16.69 -13.56 5.97
C PHE A 311 -16.81 -13.64 7.50
N ARG A 312 -15.76 -13.27 8.24
CA ARG A 312 -15.67 -13.43 9.70
C ARG A 312 -15.31 -12.11 10.41
N GLY A 313 -15.61 -10.98 9.79
CA GLY A 313 -15.35 -9.65 10.37
C GLY A 313 -13.90 -9.17 10.24
N GLY A 314 -13.12 -9.75 9.33
CA GLY A 314 -11.77 -9.27 8.98
C GLY A 314 -11.75 -7.90 8.29
N PRO A 315 -10.56 -7.36 7.98
CA PRO A 315 -10.43 -6.12 7.22
C PRO A 315 -10.97 -6.29 5.80
N LEU A 316 -11.86 -5.38 5.38
CA LEU A 316 -12.53 -5.43 4.08
C LEU A 316 -12.22 -4.22 3.18
N GLY A 317 -11.53 -3.20 3.69
CA GLY A 317 -11.32 -1.94 2.96
C GLY A 317 -10.58 -2.15 1.65
N GLU A 318 -9.49 -2.93 1.68
CA GLU A 318 -8.71 -3.28 0.50
C GLU A 318 -9.52 -4.10 -0.50
N LEU A 319 -10.37 -5.03 -0.02
CA LEU A 319 -11.23 -5.84 -0.89
C LEU A 319 -12.30 -4.99 -1.59
N VAL A 320 -12.87 -4.02 -0.89
CA VAL A 320 -13.79 -3.02 -1.47
C VAL A 320 -13.11 -2.28 -2.62
N GLN A 321 -11.91 -1.74 -2.40
CA GLN A 321 -11.16 -1.01 -3.43
C GLN A 321 -10.81 -1.91 -4.63
N TRP A 322 -10.39 -3.16 -4.40
CA TRP A 322 -10.10 -4.12 -5.46
C TRP A 322 -11.35 -4.48 -6.28
N SER A 323 -12.48 -4.75 -5.63
CA SER A 323 -13.76 -4.99 -6.30
C SER A 323 -14.12 -3.85 -7.24
N ASP A 324 -14.08 -2.62 -6.72
CA ASP A 324 -14.57 -1.46 -7.43
C ASP A 324 -13.63 -1.07 -8.59
N LEU A 325 -12.32 -1.28 -8.42
CA LEU A 325 -11.35 -1.17 -9.51
C LEU A 325 -11.62 -2.20 -10.61
N ILE A 326 -11.79 -3.48 -10.28
CA ILE A 326 -12.06 -4.54 -11.26
C ILE A 326 -13.36 -4.23 -12.02
N SER A 327 -14.44 -3.85 -11.32
CA SER A 327 -15.69 -3.41 -11.94
C SER A 327 -15.49 -2.24 -12.89
N THR A 328 -14.74 -1.22 -12.45
CA THR A 328 -14.48 -0.02 -13.25
C THR A 328 -13.72 -0.36 -14.54
N LEU A 329 -12.63 -1.11 -14.45
CA LEU A 329 -11.82 -1.51 -15.60
C LEU A 329 -12.64 -2.36 -16.60
N TYR A 330 -13.50 -3.23 -16.09
CA TYR A 330 -14.37 -4.06 -16.91
C TYR A 330 -15.48 -3.24 -17.57
N ILE A 331 -16.20 -2.39 -16.84
CA ILE A 331 -17.27 -1.56 -17.41
C ILE A 331 -16.71 -0.62 -18.49
N LEU A 332 -15.50 -0.08 -18.32
CA LEU A 332 -14.84 0.75 -19.33
C LEU A 332 -14.42 0.01 -20.61
N GLY A 333 -14.58 -1.32 -20.69
CA GLY A 333 -14.33 -2.09 -21.90
C GLY A 333 -12.90 -2.62 -22.08
N HIS A 334 -12.06 -2.60 -21.03
CA HIS A 334 -10.70 -3.15 -21.10
C HIS A 334 -10.66 -4.68 -20.94
N ASN A 335 -9.58 -5.31 -21.41
CA ASN A 335 -9.39 -6.75 -21.28
C ASN A 335 -8.57 -7.05 -20.03
N LEU A 336 -9.15 -7.80 -19.09
CA LEU A 336 -8.57 -8.03 -17.78
C LEU A 336 -7.96 -9.43 -17.68
N HIS A 337 -6.78 -9.51 -17.08
CA HIS A 337 -6.16 -10.75 -16.66
C HIS A 337 -6.08 -10.74 -15.13
N LEU A 338 -6.92 -11.54 -14.49
CA LEU A 338 -7.02 -11.60 -13.03
C LEU A 338 -6.11 -12.71 -12.51
N SER A 339 -5.20 -12.37 -11.59
CA SER A 339 -4.27 -13.33 -11.02
C SER A 339 -4.24 -13.22 -9.50
N ALA A 340 -4.58 -14.30 -8.80
CA ALA A 340 -4.48 -14.41 -7.34
C ALA A 340 -3.45 -15.45 -6.88
N SER A 341 -2.45 -15.81 -7.71
CA SER A 341 -1.34 -16.68 -7.30
C SER A 341 -0.05 -16.43 -8.10
N VAL A 342 1.11 -16.74 -7.51
CA VAL A 342 2.40 -16.58 -8.19
C VAL A 342 2.54 -17.52 -9.41
N PRO A 343 2.06 -18.77 -9.39
CA PRO A 343 2.03 -19.62 -10.58
C PRO A 343 1.21 -19.03 -11.73
N SER A 344 0.00 -18.53 -11.47
CA SER A 344 -0.86 -17.87 -12.47
C SER A 344 -0.14 -16.65 -13.08
N LEU A 345 0.51 -15.85 -12.22
CA LEU A 345 1.29 -14.69 -12.64
C LEU A 345 2.46 -15.08 -13.56
N LYS A 346 3.21 -16.15 -13.22
CA LYS A 346 4.30 -16.69 -14.07
C LYS A 346 3.80 -17.17 -15.42
N THR A 347 2.66 -17.87 -15.44
CA THR A 347 2.05 -18.34 -16.70
C THR A 347 1.69 -17.18 -17.61
N PHE A 348 1.14 -16.09 -17.06
CA PHE A 348 0.73 -14.92 -17.83
C PHE A 348 1.91 -14.09 -18.34
N LEU A 349 2.87 -13.77 -17.47
CA LEU A 349 4.05 -12.95 -17.82
C LEU A 349 5.08 -13.73 -18.65
N GLY A 350 4.89 -15.04 -18.81
CA GLY A 350 5.77 -15.95 -19.54
C GLY A 350 6.88 -16.51 -18.66
N ASN A 351 7.29 -17.76 -18.94
CA ASN A 351 8.48 -18.34 -18.31
C ASN A 351 9.72 -17.51 -18.73
N VAL A 352 10.18 -16.63 -17.85
CA VAL A 352 11.47 -15.92 -17.99
C VAL A 352 12.60 -16.91 -17.66
N ALA A 353 12.78 -17.91 -18.52
CA ALA A 353 13.93 -18.81 -18.48
C ALA A 353 15.02 -18.23 -19.38
N GLY A 354 15.86 -17.34 -18.81
CA GLY A 354 16.96 -16.66 -19.50
C GLY A 354 17.13 -15.22 -19.04
N ASN A 355 18.27 -14.60 -19.37
CA ASN A 355 18.56 -13.20 -19.06
C ASN A 355 17.85 -12.22 -20.01
N CYS A 356 17.47 -12.66 -21.21
CA CYS A 356 16.76 -11.84 -22.19
C CYS A 356 15.23 -11.95 -22.09
N PRO A 357 14.46 -10.93 -22.55
CA PRO A 357 13.02 -11.03 -22.73
C PRO A 357 12.63 -12.23 -23.63
N PRO A 358 11.48 -12.90 -23.42
CA PRO A 358 11.05 -14.01 -24.28
C PRO A 358 10.63 -13.50 -25.68
N LEU A 359 11.06 -14.20 -26.75
CA LEU A 359 10.85 -13.82 -28.15
C LEU A 359 9.35 -13.70 -28.55
N HIS A 360 8.46 -14.35 -27.79
CA HIS A 360 7.01 -14.40 -28.06
C HIS A 360 6.18 -14.39 -26.76
N SER A 361 5.99 -13.22 -26.14
CA SER A 361 4.93 -13.07 -25.13
C SER A 361 3.57 -13.06 -25.85
N LYS A 362 2.73 -14.07 -25.61
CA LYS A 362 1.39 -14.21 -26.24
C LYS A 362 0.46 -13.02 -25.93
N LEU A 363 0.72 -12.26 -24.88
CA LEU A 363 0.02 -11.02 -24.53
C LEU A 363 0.92 -10.17 -23.62
N GLU A 364 1.13 -8.90 -23.96
CA GLU A 364 1.90 -7.97 -23.12
C GLU A 364 0.97 -6.99 -22.39
N PRO A 365 0.94 -6.97 -21.05
CA PRO A 365 0.08 -6.02 -20.32
C PRO A 365 0.57 -4.59 -20.54
N LYS A 366 -0.35 -3.69 -20.91
CA LYS A 366 -0.08 -2.25 -21.05
C LYS A 366 -0.24 -1.48 -19.74
N LEU A 367 -0.99 -2.04 -18.80
CA LEU A 367 -1.13 -1.56 -17.42
C LEU A 367 -1.14 -2.75 -16.47
N ILE A 368 -0.60 -2.53 -15.28
CA ILE A 368 -0.53 -3.53 -14.22
C ILE A 368 -1.03 -2.88 -12.92
N TYR A 369 -2.16 -3.35 -12.40
CA TYR A 369 -2.61 -2.98 -11.06
C TYR A 369 -2.22 -4.06 -10.07
N THR A 370 -1.53 -3.67 -9.00
CA THR A 370 -1.09 -4.59 -7.93
C THR A 370 -1.08 -3.86 -6.59
N ASP A 371 -0.81 -4.56 -5.49
CA ASP A 371 -0.52 -3.96 -4.18
C ASP A 371 1.00 -4.09 -3.87
N ILE A 372 1.46 -3.61 -2.71
CA ILE A 372 2.89 -3.68 -2.36
C ILE A 372 3.40 -5.12 -2.28
N VAL A 373 2.56 -6.07 -1.86
CA VAL A 373 2.92 -7.49 -1.76
C VAL A 373 3.05 -8.08 -3.17
N GLY A 374 2.06 -7.84 -4.02
CA GLY A 374 2.02 -8.31 -5.40
C GLY A 374 3.12 -7.66 -6.25
N LEU A 375 3.49 -6.41 -5.98
CA LEU A 375 4.64 -5.76 -6.61
C LEU A 375 5.94 -6.54 -6.38
N ARG A 376 6.16 -7.04 -5.16
CA ARG A 376 7.34 -7.87 -4.84
C ARG A 376 7.29 -9.20 -5.58
N GLN A 377 6.12 -9.82 -5.65
CA GLN A 377 5.91 -11.06 -6.39
C GLN A 377 6.17 -10.86 -7.89
N ILE A 378 5.64 -9.78 -8.48
CA ILE A 378 5.87 -9.39 -9.88
C ILE A 378 7.35 -9.13 -10.15
N ARG A 379 8.05 -8.39 -9.28
CA ARG A 379 9.50 -8.18 -9.40
C ARG A 379 10.27 -9.50 -9.36
N SER A 380 9.92 -10.39 -8.45
CA SER A 380 10.54 -11.72 -8.30
C SER A 380 10.32 -12.60 -9.54
N VAL A 381 9.15 -12.50 -10.18
CA VAL A 381 8.80 -13.22 -11.41
C VAL A 381 9.52 -12.63 -12.63
N LEU A 382 9.52 -11.31 -12.80
CA LEU A 382 10.07 -10.64 -13.97
C LEU A 382 11.60 -10.53 -13.96
N ARG A 383 12.23 -10.47 -12.77
CA ARG A 383 13.69 -10.35 -12.59
C ARG A 383 14.29 -9.23 -13.46
N THR A 384 15.08 -9.59 -14.47
CA THR A 384 15.76 -8.64 -15.38
C THR A 384 14.78 -7.86 -16.26
N SER A 385 13.58 -8.39 -16.50
CA SER A 385 12.53 -7.72 -17.29
C SER A 385 11.69 -6.73 -16.47
N TRP A 386 11.94 -6.57 -15.16
CA TRP A 386 11.16 -5.67 -14.30
C TRP A 386 11.13 -4.24 -14.82
N ASP A 387 12.27 -3.71 -15.28
CA ASP A 387 12.39 -2.31 -15.69
C ASP A 387 11.51 -1.98 -16.91
N LYS A 388 11.29 -2.95 -17.80
CA LYS A 388 10.33 -2.83 -18.93
C LYS A 388 8.91 -2.50 -18.45
N TYR A 389 8.48 -3.11 -17.35
CA TYR A 389 7.10 -2.98 -16.84
C TYR A 389 6.97 -1.93 -15.73
N LYS A 390 8.08 -1.44 -15.18
CA LYS A 390 8.10 -0.53 -14.03
C LYS A 390 7.16 0.67 -14.19
N CYS A 391 7.13 1.29 -15.37
CA CYS A 391 6.28 2.45 -15.67
C CYS A 391 4.77 2.11 -15.80
N ALA A 392 4.44 0.87 -16.15
CA ALA A 392 3.07 0.40 -16.36
C ALA A 392 2.36 0.04 -15.05
N VAL A 393 3.11 -0.07 -13.94
CA VAL A 393 2.57 -0.45 -12.65
C VAL A 393 1.81 0.70 -11.98
N ARG A 394 0.67 0.36 -11.38
CA ARG A 394 -0.12 1.17 -10.43
C ARG A 394 -0.28 0.35 -9.15
N VAL A 395 0.20 0.88 -8.03
CA VAL A 395 0.33 0.16 -6.75
C VAL A 395 -0.73 0.66 -5.78
N LEU A 396 -1.72 -0.16 -5.45
CA LEU A 396 -2.71 0.13 -4.43
C LEU A 396 -2.01 0.15 -3.06
N ASP A 397 -2.01 1.31 -2.43
CA ASP A 397 -1.39 1.59 -1.14
C ASP A 397 -2.31 2.53 -0.35
N SER A 398 -3.18 1.93 0.47
CA SER A 398 -4.27 2.61 1.16
C SER A 398 -3.84 3.90 1.88
N PHE A 399 -2.70 3.87 2.58
CA PHE A 399 -2.22 4.98 3.43
C PHE A 399 -1.20 5.89 2.74
N GLY A 400 -0.74 5.51 1.55
CA GLY A 400 0.20 6.26 0.72
C GLY A 400 1.65 6.14 1.15
N THR A 401 2.53 6.46 0.19
CA THR A 401 3.98 6.39 0.31
C THR A 401 4.57 7.75 -0.03
N GLU A 402 5.29 8.36 0.92
CA GLU A 402 5.95 9.66 0.72
C GLU A 402 7.32 9.50 0.01
N PRO A 403 7.79 10.50 -0.76
CA PRO A 403 8.98 10.36 -1.61
C PRO A 403 10.28 9.93 -0.91
N ASP A 404 10.55 10.42 0.30
CA ASP A 404 11.71 10.03 1.10
C ASP A 404 11.67 8.59 1.61
N PHE A 405 10.48 8.03 1.79
CA PHE A 405 10.32 6.60 2.13
C PHE A 405 10.37 5.72 0.88
N ASN A 406 9.94 6.24 -0.28
CA ASN A 406 10.00 5.53 -1.56
C ASN A 406 11.44 5.38 -2.07
N HIS A 407 12.23 6.45 -1.99
CA HIS A 407 13.59 6.47 -2.50
C HIS A 407 14.52 5.64 -1.61
N ALA A 408 14.95 4.46 -2.06
CA ALA A 408 15.66 3.47 -1.24
C ALA A 408 16.97 3.99 -0.63
N HIS A 409 17.83 4.65 -1.43
CA HIS A 409 19.10 5.19 -0.93
C HIS A 409 18.89 6.34 0.06
N TRP A 410 18.00 7.29 -0.26
CA TRP A 410 17.62 8.36 0.66
C TRP A 410 17.05 7.80 1.97
N ALA A 411 16.12 6.85 1.91
CA ALA A 411 15.50 6.23 3.06
C ALA A 411 16.54 5.53 3.95
N LEU A 412 17.53 4.87 3.36
CA LEU A 412 18.65 4.29 4.09
C LEU A 412 19.49 5.38 4.76
N LYS A 413 19.94 6.40 4.02
CA LYS A 413 20.78 7.50 4.52
C LYS A 413 20.12 8.24 5.69
N HIS A 414 18.79 8.38 5.68
CA HIS A 414 18.02 9.14 6.67
C HIS A 414 17.27 8.28 7.69
N ASN A 415 17.56 6.98 7.78
CA ASN A 415 16.93 6.05 8.72
C ASN A 415 15.38 6.00 8.63
N LEU A 416 14.86 6.05 7.40
CA LEU A 416 13.44 5.98 7.06
C LEU A 416 13.07 4.61 6.45
N ARG A 417 13.84 3.56 6.75
CA ARG A 417 13.56 2.21 6.26
C ARG A 417 12.18 1.76 6.72
N SER A 418 11.38 1.33 5.76
CA SER A 418 10.04 0.79 5.97
C SER A 418 9.91 -0.55 5.27
N PRO A 419 9.25 -1.55 5.88
CA PRO A 419 8.90 -2.81 5.20
C PRO A 419 7.90 -2.62 4.06
N PHE A 420 7.43 -1.40 3.79
CA PHE A 420 6.53 -1.06 2.69
C PHE A 420 7.14 -0.02 1.72
N GLY A 421 8.27 0.59 2.08
CA GLY A 421 8.97 1.62 1.27
C GLY A 421 10.13 1.06 0.44
N GLY A 422 11.00 1.96 -0.02
CA GLY A 422 12.22 1.60 -0.78
C GLY A 422 11.94 1.04 -2.17
N LEU A 423 10.82 1.44 -2.79
CA LEU A 423 10.33 0.86 -4.04
C LEU A 423 10.86 1.57 -5.28
N ASN A 424 11.43 2.79 -5.16
CA ASN A 424 11.98 3.57 -6.28
C ASN A 424 11.02 3.70 -7.47
N LEU A 425 9.72 3.84 -7.21
CA LEU A 425 8.71 4.13 -8.22
C LEU A 425 8.51 5.65 -8.33
N ILE A 426 7.90 6.12 -9.42
CA ILE A 426 7.41 7.50 -9.45
C ILE A 426 6.28 7.59 -8.41
N PRO A 427 6.30 8.52 -7.44
CA PRO A 427 5.32 8.52 -6.32
C PRO A 427 3.84 8.53 -6.75
N MET A 428 3.52 9.11 -7.91
CA MET A 428 2.16 9.08 -8.47
C MET A 428 1.70 7.67 -8.90
N GLN A 429 2.58 6.68 -8.98
CA GLN A 429 2.21 5.28 -9.23
C GLN A 429 1.55 4.62 -8.02
N PHE A 430 1.66 5.19 -6.81
CA PHE A 430 0.93 4.72 -5.63
C PHE A 430 -0.50 5.25 -5.63
N TYR A 431 -1.46 4.39 -5.34
CA TYR A 431 -2.89 4.61 -5.49
C TYR A 431 -3.57 4.49 -4.12
N THR A 432 -4.06 5.60 -3.58
CA THR A 432 -4.51 5.69 -2.18
C THR A 432 -6.01 5.47 -2.01
N MET A 433 -6.42 5.12 -0.78
CA MET A 433 -7.83 4.94 -0.40
C MET A 433 -8.58 6.27 -0.30
N PHE A 434 -7.91 7.32 0.15
CA PHE A 434 -8.43 8.69 0.26
C PHE A 434 -7.41 9.69 -0.29
N PRO A 435 -7.83 10.91 -0.69
CA PRO A 435 -6.95 11.92 -1.27
C PRO A 435 -6.09 12.65 -0.22
N HIS A 436 -5.41 11.91 0.66
CA HIS A 436 -4.65 12.47 1.78
C HIS A 436 -3.16 12.70 1.48
N THR A 437 -2.62 12.10 0.42
CA THR A 437 -1.20 12.19 0.05
C THR A 437 -1.07 12.66 -1.40
N PRO A 438 -0.89 13.97 -1.66
CA PRO A 438 -0.87 14.52 -3.02
C PRO A 438 0.36 14.11 -3.84
N ASP A 439 1.40 13.54 -3.21
CA ASP A 439 2.50 12.89 -3.93
C ASP A 439 2.05 11.61 -4.65
N ASN A 440 0.91 11.04 -4.24
CA ASN A 440 0.33 9.81 -4.77
C ASN A 440 -0.95 10.10 -5.55
N THR A 441 -1.44 9.12 -6.31
CA THR A 441 -2.71 9.20 -7.03
C THR A 441 -3.86 8.76 -6.13
N PHE A 442 -4.94 9.54 -6.08
CA PHE A 442 -6.16 9.11 -5.39
C PHE A 442 -6.93 8.11 -6.26
N LEU A 443 -7.06 6.87 -5.80
CA LEU A 443 -7.90 5.85 -6.45
C LEU A 443 -9.32 5.85 -5.87
N GLY A 444 -9.43 5.81 -4.54
CA GLY A 444 -10.72 5.70 -3.86
C GLY A 444 -11.40 4.34 -4.03
N PHE A 445 -12.71 4.36 -3.88
CA PHE A 445 -13.62 3.22 -3.97
C PHE A 445 -15.05 3.76 -4.13
N VAL A 446 -16.04 2.88 -4.23
CA VAL A 446 -17.45 3.23 -4.28
C VAL A 446 -18.14 2.95 -2.95
N VAL A 447 -18.88 3.94 -2.46
CA VAL A 447 -19.74 3.79 -1.30
C VAL A 447 -21.07 3.17 -1.73
N GLN A 448 -21.29 1.92 -1.34
CA GLN A 448 -22.54 1.23 -1.55
C GLN A 448 -23.60 1.86 -0.63
N HIS A 449 -24.60 2.52 -1.22
CA HIS A 449 -25.71 3.16 -0.51
C HIS A 449 -27.04 3.07 -1.26
N GLN A 450 -26.96 2.87 -2.57
CA GLN A 450 -28.05 2.49 -3.44
C GLN A 450 -28.14 0.96 -3.42
N LEU A 451 -29.34 0.47 -3.13
CA LEU A 451 -29.72 -0.92 -3.32
C LEU A 451 -30.59 -0.98 -4.59
N SER A 452 -30.96 -2.19 -5.04
CA SER A 452 -31.83 -2.39 -6.22
C SER A 452 -33.10 -1.53 -6.18
N SER A 453 -33.76 -1.31 -7.32
CA SER A 453 -34.97 -0.47 -7.42
C SER A 453 -36.05 -0.83 -6.39
N GLU A 454 -36.20 -2.13 -6.08
CA GLU A 454 -37.16 -2.65 -5.10
C GLU A 454 -36.73 -2.37 -3.65
N GLU A 455 -35.45 -2.58 -3.34
CA GLU A 455 -34.88 -2.25 -2.03
C GLU A 455 -34.83 -0.73 -1.80
N HIS A 456 -34.65 0.07 -2.85
CA HIS A 456 -34.72 1.52 -2.74
C HIS A 456 -36.11 1.98 -2.29
N GLU A 457 -37.19 1.40 -2.81
CA GLU A 457 -38.56 1.71 -2.37
C GLU A 457 -38.82 1.24 -0.93
N LEU A 458 -38.36 0.04 -0.56
CA LEU A 458 -38.41 -0.43 0.82
C LEU A 458 -37.64 0.51 1.76
N LEU A 459 -36.46 0.98 1.35
CA LEU A 459 -35.62 1.89 2.11
C LEU A 459 -36.14 3.34 2.14
N LYS A 460 -36.95 3.78 1.17
CA LYS A 460 -37.68 5.07 1.23
C LYS A 460 -38.76 5.05 2.32
N SER A 461 -39.35 3.88 2.56
CA SER A 461 -40.37 3.71 3.62
C SER A 461 -39.77 3.68 5.03
N THR A 462 -38.47 3.40 5.15
CA THR A 462 -37.76 3.32 6.43
C THR A 462 -37.72 4.67 7.12
N LYS A 463 -38.46 4.80 8.23
CA LYS A 463 -38.46 6.00 9.06
C LYS A 463 -37.22 6.05 9.95
N ARG A 464 -36.57 7.22 9.96
CA ARG A 464 -35.47 7.52 10.88
C ARG A 464 -35.97 7.51 12.33
N ARG A 465 -35.21 6.87 13.22
CA ARG A 465 -35.48 6.74 14.65
C ARG A 465 -34.51 7.60 15.45
N SER A 466 -34.83 7.83 16.72
CA SER A 466 -33.97 8.54 17.67
C SER A 466 -32.87 7.62 18.21
N GLN A 467 -32.04 7.09 17.31
CA GLN A 467 -30.95 6.17 17.64
C GLN A 467 -29.61 6.64 17.07
N ALA A 468 -28.53 6.21 17.74
CA ALA A 468 -27.14 6.34 17.32
C ALA A 468 -26.56 4.96 17.05
N LEU A 469 -25.87 4.78 15.93
CA LEU A 469 -25.15 3.55 15.61
C LEU A 469 -23.65 3.75 15.80
N VAL A 470 -23.02 2.89 16.59
CA VAL A 470 -21.60 3.01 16.93
C VAL A 470 -20.71 2.32 15.89
N TYR A 471 -19.66 3.01 15.48
CA TYR A 471 -18.64 2.50 14.57
C TYR A 471 -17.56 1.71 15.32
N GLY A 472 -17.78 0.40 15.47
CA GLY A 472 -16.75 -0.50 15.98
C GLY A 472 -17.23 -1.93 16.08
N LYS A 473 -16.72 -2.82 15.21
CA LYS A 473 -17.19 -4.22 15.13
C LYS A 473 -16.50 -5.18 16.12
N ARG A 474 -15.51 -4.70 16.88
CA ARG A 474 -14.70 -5.51 17.81
C ARG A 474 -14.76 -4.93 19.21
N ALA A 475 -14.95 -5.78 20.21
CA ALA A 475 -14.95 -5.40 21.62
C ALA A 475 -13.81 -4.45 22.02
N ALA A 476 -12.59 -4.70 21.51
CA ALA A 476 -11.40 -3.91 21.82
C ALA A 476 -11.54 -2.41 21.48
N PHE A 477 -12.38 -2.03 20.51
CA PHE A 477 -12.57 -0.63 20.12
C PHE A 477 -13.44 0.15 21.11
N TRP A 478 -14.26 -0.56 21.89
CA TRP A 478 -15.19 -0.01 22.86
C TRP A 478 -14.56 0.23 24.24
N LYS A 479 -13.40 -0.38 24.50
CA LYS A 479 -12.72 -0.29 25.79
C LYS A 479 -12.41 1.16 26.18
N GLY A 480 -12.90 1.57 27.35
CA GLY A 480 -12.64 2.92 27.90
C GLY A 480 -13.43 4.03 27.21
N LYS A 481 -14.53 3.71 26.52
CA LYS A 481 -15.39 4.66 25.80
C LYS A 481 -16.75 4.88 26.48
N GLU A 482 -16.95 4.31 27.67
CA GLU A 482 -18.22 4.30 28.41
C GLU A 482 -18.70 5.73 28.70
N ALA A 483 -17.84 6.57 29.29
CA ALA A 483 -18.21 7.95 29.62
C ALA A 483 -18.62 8.79 28.41
N TYR A 484 -18.08 8.50 27.23
CA TYR A 484 -18.47 9.16 25.98
C TYR A 484 -19.84 8.68 25.50
N LEU A 485 -20.05 7.36 25.50
CA LEU A 485 -21.31 6.74 25.10
C LEU A 485 -22.45 7.09 26.07
N ASP A 486 -22.16 7.23 27.37
CA ASP A 486 -23.12 7.63 28.39
C ASP A 486 -23.70 9.02 28.11
N VAL A 487 -22.88 9.96 27.61
CA VAL A 487 -23.37 11.29 27.22
C VAL A 487 -24.31 11.19 26.02
N ILE A 488 -24.00 10.35 25.05
CA ILE A 488 -24.84 10.13 23.86
C ILE A 488 -26.15 9.44 24.26
N HIS A 489 -26.08 8.45 25.16
CA HIS A 489 -27.22 7.66 25.62
C HIS A 489 -28.30 8.49 26.32
N LYS A 490 -27.93 9.63 26.94
CA LYS A 490 -28.89 10.59 27.51
C LYS A 490 -29.89 11.14 26.47
N TYR A 491 -29.57 11.08 25.18
CA TYR A 491 -30.36 11.68 24.11
C TYR A 491 -30.82 10.68 23.02
N LEU A 492 -30.10 9.59 22.84
CA LEU A 492 -30.32 8.63 21.74
C LEU A 492 -30.18 7.19 22.25
N ASP A 493 -30.99 6.28 21.69
CA ASP A 493 -30.76 4.85 21.86
C ASP A 493 -29.43 4.46 21.20
N VAL A 494 -28.54 3.76 21.92
CA VAL A 494 -27.21 3.40 21.40
C VAL A 494 -27.24 1.98 20.85
N HIS A 495 -26.86 1.85 19.58
CA HIS A 495 -26.85 0.59 18.84
C HIS A 495 -25.41 0.21 18.45
N GLY A 496 -25.12 -1.08 18.37
CA GLY A 496 -23.81 -1.61 17.96
C GLY A 496 -23.93 -2.86 17.08
N THR A 497 -22.87 -3.17 16.34
CA THR A 497 -22.74 -4.39 15.53
C THR A 497 -21.44 -5.10 15.91
N VAL A 498 -21.37 -5.55 17.15
CA VAL A 498 -20.17 -6.09 17.80
C VAL A 498 -20.30 -7.59 17.96
N ASP A 499 -19.18 -8.31 17.99
CA ASP A 499 -19.16 -9.74 18.31
C ASP A 499 -19.82 -10.04 19.67
N ASP A 500 -20.59 -11.13 19.76
CA ASP A 500 -21.44 -11.47 20.92
C ASP A 500 -20.68 -11.74 22.23
N GLY A 501 -19.34 -11.78 22.18
CA GLY A 501 -18.45 -11.89 23.36
C GLY A 501 -17.97 -10.55 23.93
N ALA A 502 -18.42 -9.41 23.39
CA ALA A 502 -17.91 -8.10 23.75
C ALA A 502 -18.44 -7.56 25.09
N LEU A 503 -17.53 -7.08 25.94
CA LEU A 503 -17.86 -6.25 27.09
C LEU A 503 -18.21 -4.83 26.60
N ILE A 504 -19.51 -4.57 26.42
CA ILE A 504 -20.07 -3.27 26.03
C ILE A 504 -21.11 -2.82 27.08
N PRO A 505 -21.41 -1.51 27.19
CA PRO A 505 -22.41 -1.03 28.14
C PRO A 505 -23.77 -1.72 27.96
N SER A 506 -24.44 -2.05 29.06
CA SER A 506 -25.66 -2.86 29.06
C SER A 506 -26.85 -2.22 28.33
N TYR A 507 -26.86 -0.90 28.19
CA TYR A 507 -27.87 -0.17 27.44
C TYR A 507 -27.68 -0.25 25.92
N VAL A 508 -26.54 -0.76 25.44
CA VAL A 508 -26.26 -0.86 24.00
C VAL A 508 -27.07 -2.00 23.41
N LYS A 509 -27.94 -1.68 22.44
CA LYS A 509 -28.62 -2.70 21.64
C LYS A 509 -27.67 -3.26 20.59
N ASN A 510 -27.03 -4.37 20.91
CA ASN A 510 -26.14 -5.07 19.98
C ASN A 510 -26.94 -5.91 18.97
N HIS A 511 -26.58 -5.80 17.68
CA HIS A 511 -27.17 -6.57 16.58
C HIS A 511 -26.27 -7.71 16.11
N GLY A 512 -25.13 -7.94 16.78
CA GLY A 512 -24.14 -8.92 16.34
C GLY A 512 -23.38 -8.47 15.08
N ILE A 513 -22.67 -9.40 14.45
CA ILE A 513 -22.08 -9.17 13.14
C ILE A 513 -23.17 -9.34 12.08
N VAL A 514 -23.59 -8.22 11.49
CA VAL A 514 -24.68 -8.15 10.51
C VAL A 514 -24.16 -8.15 9.06
N THR A 515 -25.05 -8.48 8.13
CA THR A 515 -24.81 -8.44 6.68
C THR A 515 -24.81 -7.01 6.11
N GLY A 516 -24.39 -6.85 4.86
CA GLY A 516 -24.35 -5.54 4.20
C GLY A 516 -25.71 -4.84 4.15
N SER A 517 -26.79 -5.53 3.76
CA SER A 517 -28.15 -4.96 3.67
C SER A 517 -28.72 -4.58 5.04
N GLU A 518 -28.41 -5.36 6.07
CA GLU A 518 -28.81 -5.07 7.46
C GLU A 518 -28.09 -3.83 8.00
N VAL A 519 -26.79 -3.65 7.73
CA VAL A 519 -26.06 -2.41 8.07
C VAL A 519 -26.72 -1.20 7.40
N GLN A 520 -27.04 -1.29 6.10
CA GLN A 520 -27.67 -0.19 5.36
C GLN A 520 -29.02 0.20 6.00
N THR A 521 -29.81 -0.79 6.39
CA THR A 521 -31.08 -0.56 7.10
C THR A 521 -30.85 0.13 8.45
N LEU A 522 -29.90 -0.34 9.25
CA LEU A 522 -29.55 0.26 10.54
C LEU A 522 -29.05 1.70 10.38
N LEU A 523 -28.22 1.98 9.37
CA LEU A 523 -27.74 3.32 9.05
C LEU A 523 -28.91 4.24 8.70
N ARG A 524 -29.82 3.84 7.80
CA ARG A 524 -30.98 4.69 7.45
C ARG A 524 -31.91 4.97 8.62
N GLN A 525 -32.08 4.00 9.51
CA GLN A 525 -32.87 4.20 10.72
C GLN A 525 -32.14 5.07 11.76
N SER A 526 -30.82 5.26 11.65
CA SER A 526 -30.02 6.00 12.62
C SER A 526 -29.92 7.48 12.28
N LYS A 527 -29.84 8.32 13.31
CA LYS A 527 -29.60 9.77 13.13
C LYS A 527 -28.10 10.09 13.20
N VAL A 528 -27.38 9.40 14.07
CA VAL A 528 -25.95 9.65 14.33
C VAL A 528 -25.17 8.37 14.13
N PHE A 529 -24.05 8.47 13.42
CA PHE A 529 -23.04 7.43 13.36
C PHE A 529 -21.85 7.84 14.23
N VAL A 530 -21.49 7.03 15.21
CA VAL A 530 -20.63 7.44 16.33
C VAL A 530 -19.25 6.81 16.17
N GLY A 531 -18.23 7.63 15.89
CA GLY A 531 -16.84 7.18 15.87
C GLY A 531 -16.29 6.90 17.27
N LEU A 532 -15.40 5.91 17.37
CA LEU A 532 -14.71 5.49 18.61
C LEU A 532 -13.19 5.76 18.58
N SER A 533 -12.72 6.63 17.68
CA SER A 533 -11.32 6.94 17.38
C SER A 533 -10.51 5.85 16.67
N PHE A 534 -11.08 4.66 16.47
CA PHE A 534 -10.53 3.57 15.65
C PHE A 534 -11.68 2.70 15.11
N PRO A 535 -11.60 2.14 13.88
CA PRO A 535 -10.50 2.21 12.92
C PRO A 535 -10.38 3.56 12.21
N TYR A 536 -9.17 3.85 11.70
CA TYR A 536 -8.85 5.08 10.96
C TYR A 536 -9.24 4.95 9.49
N GLU A 537 -9.78 6.03 8.91
CA GLU A 537 -9.96 6.19 7.46
C GLU A 537 -10.60 4.95 6.78
N GLY A 538 -11.67 4.42 7.38
CA GLY A 538 -12.46 3.34 6.81
C GLY A 538 -13.62 3.85 5.95
N PRO A 539 -14.28 2.98 5.16
CA PRO A 539 -15.39 3.38 4.29
C PRO A 539 -16.70 3.69 5.03
N ALA A 540 -16.91 3.11 6.21
CA ALA A 540 -18.19 3.12 6.92
C ALA A 540 -18.74 4.53 7.27
N PRO A 541 -17.92 5.53 7.64
CA PRO A 541 -18.42 6.90 7.81
C PRO A 541 -19.06 7.47 6.55
N LEU A 542 -18.50 7.20 5.35
CA LEU A 542 -19.11 7.67 4.11
C LEU A 542 -20.39 6.91 3.76
N GLU A 543 -20.46 5.60 4.05
CA GLU A 543 -21.71 4.83 3.97
C GLU A 543 -22.79 5.43 4.88
N ALA A 544 -22.41 5.88 6.07
CA ALA A 544 -23.33 6.54 7.00
C ALA A 544 -23.85 7.88 6.45
N LEU A 545 -22.97 8.73 5.91
CA LEU A 545 -23.38 10.00 5.29
C LEU A 545 -24.31 9.76 4.09
N ALA A 546 -24.02 8.75 3.27
CA ALA A 546 -24.80 8.38 2.10
C ALA A 546 -26.19 7.80 2.45
N ASN A 547 -26.38 7.35 3.69
CA ASN A 547 -27.68 6.97 4.27
C ASN A 547 -28.31 8.10 5.13
N GLY A 548 -27.64 9.26 5.16
CA GLY A 548 -28.07 10.49 5.81
C GLY A 548 -27.84 10.53 7.32
N CYS A 549 -27.00 9.65 7.88
CA CYS A 549 -26.50 9.84 9.23
C CYS A 549 -25.61 11.08 9.30
N ILE A 550 -25.57 11.71 10.47
CA ILE A 550 -24.50 12.64 10.81
C ILE A 550 -23.37 11.84 11.47
N PHE A 551 -22.14 12.01 11.01
CA PHE A 551 -20.98 11.33 11.59
C PHE A 551 -20.38 12.17 12.72
N LEU A 552 -20.31 11.58 13.92
CA LEU A 552 -19.61 12.16 15.07
C LEU A 552 -18.15 11.67 15.03
N ASN A 553 -17.25 12.53 14.57
CA ASN A 553 -15.85 12.20 14.27
C ASN A 553 -14.91 12.61 15.42
N PRO A 554 -14.31 11.66 16.15
CA PRO A 554 -13.38 11.97 17.22
C PRO A 554 -12.10 12.65 16.72
N ARG A 555 -11.73 13.75 17.35
CA ARG A 555 -10.42 14.40 17.20
C ARG A 555 -9.33 13.55 17.83
N LEU A 556 -8.16 13.54 17.22
CA LEU A 556 -6.96 12.88 17.74
C LEU A 556 -6.00 13.97 18.23
N LYS A 557 -5.78 14.04 19.54
CA LYS A 557 -4.87 15.00 20.17
C LYS A 557 -3.88 14.26 21.08
N PRO A 558 -2.58 14.24 20.74
CA PRO A 558 -1.98 14.74 19.49
C PRO A 558 -2.48 13.95 18.26
N PRO A 559 -2.33 14.52 17.04
CA PRO A 559 -2.54 13.77 15.80
C PRO A 559 -1.71 12.49 15.78
N GLN A 560 -2.25 11.42 15.19
CA GLN A 560 -1.58 10.12 15.13
C GLN A 560 -0.72 10.01 13.86
N SER A 561 0.46 9.42 13.96
CA SER A 561 1.36 9.18 12.83
C SER A 561 2.26 7.96 13.11
N SER A 562 3.13 7.63 12.15
CA SER A 562 4.13 6.57 12.33
C SER A 562 5.12 6.83 13.48
N LEU A 563 5.20 8.06 13.97
CA LEU A 563 6.10 8.48 15.05
C LEU A 563 5.55 8.23 16.45
N ASN A 564 4.21 8.15 16.61
CA ASN A 564 3.58 8.09 17.93
C ASN A 564 2.45 7.05 18.05
N SER A 565 2.24 6.22 17.03
CA SER A 565 1.16 5.24 16.98
C SER A 565 1.65 3.87 16.55
N ASP A 566 1.33 2.83 17.33
CA ASP A 566 1.68 1.44 16.98
C ASP A 566 1.06 0.98 15.65
N PHE A 567 -0.14 1.48 15.32
CA PHE A 567 -0.82 1.14 14.07
C PHE A 567 -0.11 1.72 12.84
N PHE A 568 0.38 2.95 12.94
CA PHE A 568 1.07 3.63 11.84
C PHE A 568 2.57 3.32 11.80
N LYS A 569 3.12 2.72 12.86
CA LYS A 569 4.54 2.37 12.94
C LYS A 569 4.98 1.53 11.73
N GLY A 570 6.06 1.98 11.08
CA GLY A 570 6.62 1.31 9.91
C GLY A 570 5.91 1.59 8.58
N LYS A 571 4.77 2.31 8.55
CA LYS A 571 4.19 2.77 7.29
C LYS A 571 5.11 3.78 6.60
N PRO A 572 5.16 3.82 5.25
CA PRO A 572 6.16 4.58 4.50
C PRO A 572 5.77 6.07 4.34
N ASN A 573 5.37 6.69 5.44
CA ASN A 573 5.01 8.09 5.52
C ASN A 573 5.08 8.59 6.97
N THR A 574 5.13 9.90 7.15
CA THR A 574 5.01 10.59 8.46
C THR A 574 3.73 11.41 8.54
N ARG A 575 2.74 11.09 7.70
CA ARG A 575 1.47 11.83 7.64
C ARG A 575 0.76 11.79 8.99
N GLU A 576 0.36 12.96 9.45
CA GLU A 576 -0.45 13.11 10.64
C GLU A 576 -1.94 12.93 10.34
N VAL A 577 -2.60 12.13 11.17
CA VAL A 577 -4.04 11.84 11.17
C VAL A 577 -4.67 12.62 12.32
N THR A 578 -5.40 13.69 12.00
CA THR A 578 -5.95 14.67 12.94
C THR A 578 -7.25 14.25 13.62
N SER A 579 -7.95 13.28 13.03
CA SER A 579 -9.22 12.74 13.50
C SER A 579 -9.38 11.30 13.05
N GLN A 580 -10.40 10.59 13.54
CA GLN A 580 -10.65 9.21 13.09
C GLN A 580 -10.77 9.11 11.56
N HIS A 581 -11.32 10.14 10.92
CA HIS A 581 -11.48 10.19 9.47
C HIS A 581 -11.20 11.60 8.90
N PRO A 582 -9.93 11.95 8.60
CA PRO A 582 -9.56 13.30 8.13
C PRO A 582 -10.25 13.75 6.83
N TYR A 583 -10.57 12.82 5.92
CA TYR A 583 -11.36 13.16 4.74
C TYR A 583 -12.80 13.58 5.11
N ALA A 584 -13.39 12.98 6.14
CA ALA A 584 -14.73 13.33 6.59
C ALA A 584 -14.70 14.64 7.40
N GLU A 585 -13.63 14.89 8.16
CA GLU A 585 -13.34 16.20 8.75
C GLU A 585 -13.37 17.32 7.70
N ALA A 586 -12.85 17.08 6.49
CA ALA A 586 -12.90 18.06 5.40
C ALA A 586 -14.30 18.25 4.78
N ILE A 587 -15.19 17.25 4.85
CA ILE A 587 -16.61 17.42 4.49
C ILE A 587 -17.28 18.40 5.48
N GLY A 588 -16.98 18.24 6.77
CA GLY A 588 -17.41 19.16 7.82
C GLY A 588 -18.91 19.19 8.09
N GLU A 589 -19.32 20.19 8.87
CA GLU A 589 -20.73 20.41 9.23
C GLU A 589 -21.58 20.80 8.00
N PRO A 590 -22.86 20.39 7.92
CA PRO A 590 -23.63 19.71 8.97
C PRO A 590 -23.48 18.19 9.01
N TYR A 591 -22.73 17.59 8.06
CA TYR A 591 -22.64 16.14 7.89
C TYR A 591 -21.70 15.46 8.88
N VAL A 592 -20.61 16.14 9.24
CA VAL A 592 -19.56 15.62 10.10
C VAL A 592 -19.29 16.60 11.23
N TRP A 593 -19.48 16.15 12.46
CA TRP A 593 -19.26 16.94 13.66
C TRP A 593 -18.00 16.45 14.38
N MET A 594 -17.05 17.36 14.54
CA MET A 594 -15.81 17.07 15.25
C MET A 594 -16.01 17.16 16.75
N VAL A 595 -15.58 16.13 17.48
CA VAL A 595 -15.68 16.09 18.95
C VAL A 595 -14.37 15.69 19.62
N ASP A 596 -14.10 16.27 20.77
CA ASP A 596 -13.20 15.68 21.75
C ASP A 596 -13.98 14.68 22.61
N MET A 597 -13.71 13.39 22.40
CA MET A 597 -14.40 12.28 23.05
C MET A 597 -14.26 12.28 24.58
N TYR A 598 -13.21 12.93 25.11
CA TYR A 598 -12.94 13.01 26.54
C TYR A 598 -13.55 14.26 27.19
N ASN A 599 -14.08 15.18 26.39
CA ASN A 599 -14.75 16.38 26.86
C ASN A 599 -16.28 16.22 26.75
N GLN A 600 -16.91 15.83 27.86
CA GLN A 600 -18.36 15.58 27.90
C GLN A 600 -19.19 16.79 27.45
N THR A 601 -18.73 18.02 27.75
CA THR A 601 -19.41 19.25 27.33
C THR A 601 -19.36 19.43 25.81
N ASP A 602 -18.22 19.10 25.17
CA ASP A 602 -18.10 19.17 23.70
C ASP A 602 -18.99 18.14 23.01
N VAL A 603 -19.05 16.91 23.56
CA VAL A 603 -19.94 15.84 23.06
C VAL A 603 -21.41 16.23 23.22
N GLN A 604 -21.80 16.73 24.39
CA GLN A 604 -23.17 17.18 24.65
C GLN A 604 -23.58 18.34 23.72
N ARG A 605 -22.69 19.33 23.51
CA ARG A 605 -22.90 20.42 22.55
C ARG A 605 -23.16 19.87 21.15
N ALA A 606 -22.31 18.96 20.67
CA ALA A 606 -22.44 18.38 19.33
C ALA A 606 -23.75 17.60 19.19
N ILE A 607 -24.07 16.70 20.12
CA ILE A 607 -25.31 15.90 20.05
C ILE A 607 -26.55 16.79 20.08
N THR A 608 -26.60 17.79 20.96
CA THR A 608 -27.74 18.71 21.05
C THR A 608 -27.94 19.48 19.74
N ALA A 609 -26.87 19.96 19.12
CA ALA A 609 -26.93 20.65 17.84
C ALA A 609 -27.39 19.72 16.70
N ILE A 610 -26.87 18.48 16.66
CA ILE A 610 -27.24 17.45 15.69
C ILE A 610 -28.73 17.11 15.78
N LEU A 611 -29.30 17.03 17.00
CA LEU A 611 -30.71 16.73 17.19
C LEU A 611 -31.63 17.80 16.60
N ASN A 612 -31.17 19.05 16.54
CA ASN A 612 -31.92 20.16 15.96
C ASN A 612 -31.75 20.29 14.43
N HIS A 613 -30.86 19.51 13.83
CA HIS A 613 -30.62 19.52 12.39
C HIS A 613 -31.38 18.39 11.68
N SER A 614 -31.82 18.71 10.45
CA SER A 614 -32.29 17.75 9.46
C SER A 614 -31.38 17.85 8.25
N ILE A 615 -30.80 16.73 7.83
CA ILE A 615 -29.90 16.66 6.67
C ILE A 615 -30.44 15.69 5.63
N LYS A 616 -30.20 16.02 4.35
CA LYS A 616 -30.38 15.07 3.25
C LYS A 616 -29.17 14.15 3.18
N PRO A 617 -29.30 12.89 2.75
CA PRO A 617 -28.14 12.05 2.47
C PRO A 617 -27.14 12.74 1.54
N TYR A 618 -25.86 12.53 1.79
CA TYR A 618 -24.77 13.15 1.03
C TYR A 618 -23.67 12.14 0.78
N LEU A 619 -23.22 12.09 -0.47
CA LEU A 619 -22.09 11.30 -0.89
C LEU A 619 -21.28 12.15 -1.89
N PRO A 620 -19.99 12.44 -1.62
CA PRO A 620 -19.14 13.11 -2.59
C PRO A 620 -19.09 12.31 -3.90
N TYR A 621 -19.18 13.02 -5.02
CA TYR A 621 -19.28 12.42 -6.36
C TYR A 621 -18.15 11.41 -6.65
N GLU A 622 -16.92 11.68 -6.20
CA GLU A 622 -15.76 10.80 -6.36
C GLU A 622 -15.87 9.41 -5.72
N PHE A 623 -16.83 9.21 -4.81
CA PHE A 623 -17.14 7.92 -4.19
C PHE A 623 -18.42 7.26 -4.75
N THR A 624 -18.95 7.77 -5.87
CA THR A 624 -20.03 7.13 -6.65
C THR A 624 -19.46 6.23 -7.75
N CYS A 625 -20.25 5.31 -8.31
CA CYS A 625 -19.85 4.51 -9.47
C CYS A 625 -19.41 5.40 -10.65
N GLU A 626 -20.21 6.42 -11.00
CA GLU A 626 -19.91 7.32 -12.11
C GLU A 626 -18.65 8.16 -11.85
N GLY A 627 -18.48 8.66 -10.63
CA GLY A 627 -17.28 9.41 -10.26
C GLY A 627 -16.01 8.56 -10.28
N MET A 628 -16.06 7.31 -9.83
CA MET A 628 -14.93 6.39 -9.95
C MET A 628 -14.64 6.03 -11.41
N LEU A 629 -15.68 5.75 -12.22
CA LEU A 629 -15.53 5.52 -13.67
C LEU A 629 -14.86 6.71 -14.36
N GLN A 630 -15.32 7.94 -14.10
CA GLN A 630 -14.71 9.14 -14.67
C GLN A 630 -13.23 9.27 -14.28
N ARG A 631 -12.93 9.12 -12.99
CA ARG A 631 -11.56 9.24 -12.47
C ARG A 631 -10.63 8.22 -13.10
N VAL A 632 -10.99 6.95 -13.03
CA VAL A 632 -10.15 5.86 -13.52
C VAL A 632 -10.02 5.91 -15.04
N ASN A 633 -11.08 6.25 -15.78
CA ASN A 633 -11.02 6.45 -17.23
C ASN A 633 -9.97 7.50 -17.61
N VAL A 634 -10.02 8.68 -16.98
CA VAL A 634 -9.04 9.75 -17.25
C VAL A 634 -7.62 9.30 -16.86
N LEU A 635 -7.45 8.61 -15.73
CA LEU A 635 -6.14 8.09 -15.33
C LEU A 635 -5.57 7.08 -16.33
N ILE A 636 -6.39 6.16 -16.84
CA ILE A 636 -5.95 5.15 -17.83
C ILE A 636 -5.54 5.82 -19.14
N GLU A 637 -6.29 6.83 -19.58
CA GLU A 637 -6.06 7.48 -20.87
C GLU A 637 -4.96 8.53 -20.83
N LYS A 638 -4.76 9.20 -19.70
CA LYS A 638 -3.89 10.38 -19.62
C LYS A 638 -2.69 10.23 -18.70
N GLN A 639 -2.75 9.40 -17.65
CA GLN A 639 -1.62 9.24 -16.74
C GLN A 639 -0.63 8.19 -17.29
N ASP A 640 0.31 8.67 -18.10
CA ASP A 640 1.37 7.87 -18.69
C ASP A 640 2.72 8.15 -18.01
N PHE A 641 3.40 7.07 -17.60
CA PHE A 641 4.75 7.12 -17.04
C PHE A 641 5.77 6.41 -17.94
N CYS A 642 5.33 5.84 -19.06
CA CYS A 642 6.14 5.06 -19.98
C CYS A 642 6.63 5.87 -21.18
N SER A 643 5.88 6.89 -21.61
CA SER A 643 6.29 7.77 -22.71
C SER A 643 6.72 9.15 -22.22
N ALA A 644 7.66 9.76 -22.95
CA ALA A 644 8.10 11.14 -22.71
C ALA A 644 7.22 12.19 -23.42
N ALA A 645 6.20 11.76 -24.18
CA ALA A 645 5.61 12.57 -25.26
C ALA A 645 4.49 13.53 -24.82
N GLN A 646 3.88 13.35 -23.65
CA GLN A 646 2.80 14.23 -23.20
C GLN A 646 2.75 14.36 -21.67
N SER A 647 2.95 15.58 -21.16
CA SER A 647 2.77 15.88 -19.74
C SER A 647 1.28 15.97 -19.40
N TRP A 648 0.81 15.13 -18.48
CA TRP A 648 -0.50 15.26 -17.84
C TRP A 648 -0.31 15.31 -16.31
N PRO A 649 -1.05 16.17 -15.57
CA PRO A 649 -2.06 17.14 -16.02
C PRO A 649 -1.53 18.21 -17.00
N PRO A 650 -2.39 18.91 -17.76
CA PRO A 650 -1.91 19.93 -18.71
C PRO A 650 -1.28 21.11 -17.97
N LEU A 651 -0.19 21.66 -18.50
CA LEU A 651 0.56 22.76 -17.88
C LEU A 651 -0.30 24.01 -17.62
N SER A 652 -1.40 24.20 -18.37
CA SER A 652 -2.38 25.27 -18.13
C SER A 652 -3.04 25.21 -16.74
N ALA A 653 -3.02 24.05 -16.07
CA ALA A 653 -3.54 23.89 -14.72
C ALA A 653 -2.54 24.30 -13.63
N LEU A 654 -1.27 24.53 -13.98
CA LEU A 654 -0.22 24.92 -13.03
C LEU A 654 -0.51 26.30 -12.45
N GLN A 655 -0.60 26.35 -11.12
CA GLN A 655 -0.64 27.57 -10.33
C GLN A 655 0.51 27.52 -9.32
N VAL A 656 1.46 28.44 -9.44
CA VAL A 656 2.64 28.46 -8.59
C VAL A 656 2.34 29.22 -7.29
N VAL A 657 2.62 28.57 -6.16
CA VAL A 657 2.49 29.17 -4.82
C VAL A 657 3.83 29.12 -4.12
N THR A 658 4.29 30.24 -3.58
CA THR A 658 5.49 30.26 -2.72
C THR A 658 5.08 30.00 -1.27
N ALA A 659 5.50 28.85 -0.72
CA ALA A 659 5.27 28.52 0.67
C ALA A 659 6.17 29.35 1.59
N LYS A 660 5.62 29.77 2.74
CA LYS A 660 6.41 30.36 3.83
C LYS A 660 7.35 29.28 4.43
N PRO A 661 8.46 29.68 5.08
CA PRO A 661 9.26 28.73 5.85
C PRO A 661 8.39 28.00 6.90
N GLY A 662 8.70 26.73 7.16
CA GLY A 662 7.91 25.82 8.00
C GLY A 662 6.59 25.35 7.37
N VAL A 663 6.29 25.70 6.11
CA VAL A 663 5.05 25.30 5.42
C VAL A 663 5.36 24.42 4.21
N SER A 664 4.73 23.24 4.16
CA SER A 664 4.85 22.32 3.03
C SER A 664 4.01 22.75 1.84
N CYS A 665 4.33 22.25 0.64
CA CYS A 665 3.55 22.55 -0.56
C CYS A 665 2.11 22.05 -0.48
N LYS A 666 1.88 20.88 0.13
CA LYS A 666 0.52 20.39 0.46
C LYS A 666 -0.29 21.44 1.21
N ARG A 667 0.27 22.01 2.29
CA ARG A 667 -0.42 23.01 3.11
C ARG A 667 -0.56 24.36 2.39
N ALA A 668 0.46 24.78 1.64
CA ALA A 668 0.42 26.03 0.88
C ALA A 668 -0.67 26.00 -0.20
N CYS A 669 -0.72 24.94 -1.01
CA CYS A 669 -1.77 24.76 -2.02
C CYS A 669 -3.16 24.67 -1.37
N GLN A 670 -3.31 23.89 -0.29
CA GLN A 670 -4.59 23.75 0.40
C GLN A 670 -5.13 25.10 0.92
N ARG A 671 -4.26 25.94 1.50
CA ARG A 671 -4.62 27.30 1.96
C ARG A 671 -5.05 28.22 0.82
N ALA A 672 -4.56 27.97 -0.40
CA ALA A 672 -4.97 28.68 -1.60
C ALA A 672 -6.23 28.09 -2.25
N GLY A 673 -6.86 27.07 -1.65
CA GLY A 673 -8.02 26.38 -2.24
C GLY A 673 -7.64 25.43 -3.39
N LEU A 674 -6.38 25.01 -3.45
CA LEU A 674 -5.79 24.17 -4.51
C LEU A 674 -5.25 22.85 -3.91
N ILE A 675 -4.77 21.96 -4.78
CA ILE A 675 -4.02 20.75 -4.39
C ILE A 675 -2.60 20.81 -4.97
N CYS A 676 -1.60 20.27 -4.26
CA CYS A 676 -0.24 20.16 -4.79
C CYS A 676 -0.20 19.14 -5.93
N GLU A 677 0.47 19.47 -7.04
CA GLU A 677 0.59 18.62 -8.22
C GLU A 677 2.07 18.27 -8.48
N PRO A 678 2.54 17.09 -8.05
CA PRO A 678 3.95 16.74 -8.13
C PRO A 678 4.46 16.61 -9.57
N ALA A 679 3.60 16.32 -10.55
CA ALA A 679 3.99 16.24 -11.97
C ALA A 679 4.65 17.54 -12.49
N PHE A 680 4.30 18.69 -11.91
CA PHE A 680 4.80 20.00 -12.36
C PHE A 680 6.10 20.45 -11.68
N PHE A 681 6.64 19.71 -10.72
CA PHE A 681 7.89 20.11 -10.06
C PHE A 681 9.05 20.25 -11.06
N SER A 682 9.14 19.36 -12.05
CA SER A 682 10.16 19.42 -13.11
C SER A 682 10.13 20.74 -13.90
N HIS A 683 8.95 21.33 -14.10
CA HIS A 683 8.80 22.62 -14.77
C HIS A 683 9.27 23.80 -13.91
N LEU A 684 9.17 23.68 -12.59
CA LEU A 684 9.61 24.70 -11.63
C LEU A 684 11.08 24.53 -11.21
N ASN A 685 11.78 23.57 -11.80
CA ASN A 685 13.17 23.24 -11.44
C ASN A 685 14.20 23.96 -12.32
N ASN A 686 13.94 25.22 -12.67
CA ASN A 686 14.81 26.04 -13.53
C ASN A 686 14.62 27.53 -13.27
N ALA A 687 15.72 28.29 -13.16
CA ALA A 687 15.71 29.72 -12.85
C ALA A 687 14.93 30.55 -13.88
N LYS A 688 15.04 30.21 -15.18
CA LYS A 688 14.31 30.92 -16.25
C LYS A 688 12.79 30.81 -16.06
N THR A 689 12.29 29.64 -15.68
CA THR A 689 10.86 29.45 -15.42
C THR A 689 10.44 30.22 -14.17
N LEU A 690 11.23 30.16 -13.11
CA LEU A 690 10.93 30.86 -11.85
C LEU A 690 10.85 32.38 -12.00
N ALA A 691 11.68 32.97 -12.88
CA ALA A 691 11.63 34.41 -13.18
C ALA A 691 10.25 34.84 -13.72
N SER A 692 9.56 33.99 -14.49
CA SER A 692 8.20 34.28 -14.97
C SER A 692 7.15 34.34 -13.86
N TYR A 693 7.45 33.77 -12.69
CA TYR A 693 6.64 33.81 -11.48
C TYR A 693 7.16 34.83 -10.45
N SER A 694 7.94 35.82 -10.90
CA SER A 694 8.51 36.88 -10.04
C SER A 694 9.44 36.35 -8.94
N ILE A 695 10.11 35.22 -9.18
CA ILE A 695 11.14 34.68 -8.29
C ILE A 695 12.49 34.89 -8.98
N ASP A 696 13.21 35.93 -8.56
CA ASP A 696 14.51 36.30 -9.12
C ASP A 696 15.66 35.56 -8.41
N CYS A 697 16.28 34.63 -9.14
CA CYS A 697 17.41 33.84 -8.65
C CYS A 697 18.72 34.56 -8.99
N GLN A 698 19.41 35.12 -8.01
CA GLN A 698 20.75 35.73 -8.22
C GLN A 698 21.82 34.66 -8.44
N THR A 699 21.70 33.56 -7.70
CA THR A 699 22.49 32.34 -7.89
C THR A 699 21.56 31.13 -7.88
N SER A 700 22.02 30.03 -8.47
CA SER A 700 21.29 28.77 -8.45
C SER A 700 22.21 27.58 -8.28
N GLU A 701 21.73 26.56 -7.58
CA GLU A 701 22.45 25.32 -7.34
C GLU A 701 21.51 24.12 -7.47
N PHE A 702 22.01 23.00 -7.99
CA PHE A 702 21.32 21.72 -8.01
C PHE A 702 21.87 20.82 -6.91
N SER A 703 20.99 20.23 -6.11
CA SER A 703 21.36 19.32 -5.02
C SER A 703 20.31 18.22 -4.86
N SER A 704 20.76 17.04 -4.43
CA SER A 704 19.94 15.93 -3.98
C SER A 704 20.14 15.65 -2.50
N ASP A 705 20.66 16.60 -1.73
CA ASP A 705 20.83 16.49 -0.28
C ASP A 705 19.60 17.01 0.49
N HIS A 706 18.64 17.62 -0.20
CA HIS A 706 17.42 18.17 0.39
C HIS A 706 16.17 17.70 -0.35
N ILE A 707 15.18 17.20 0.39
CA ILE A 707 13.87 16.77 -0.16
C ILE A 707 12.91 17.93 -0.46
N VAL A 708 13.17 19.11 0.11
CA VAL A 708 12.26 20.27 0.04
C VAL A 708 12.41 21.09 -1.24
N LEU A 709 13.25 20.67 -2.18
CA LEU A 709 13.53 21.39 -3.42
C LEU A 709 12.41 21.17 -4.47
N PRO A 710 12.14 22.15 -5.36
CA PRO A 710 12.80 23.44 -5.50
C PRO A 710 12.41 24.44 -4.41
N ALA A 711 13.37 25.27 -4.01
CA ALA A 711 13.18 26.27 -2.95
C ALA A 711 13.96 27.55 -3.21
N TYR A 712 13.56 28.63 -2.54
CA TYR A 712 14.19 29.94 -2.61
C TYR A 712 14.66 30.38 -1.22
N ASN A 713 15.95 30.72 -1.12
CA ASN A 713 16.54 31.33 0.06
C ASN A 713 16.45 32.86 -0.06
N SER A 714 15.65 33.49 0.80
CA SER A 714 15.45 34.95 0.74
C SER A 714 16.66 35.75 1.19
N SER A 715 17.51 35.19 2.06
CA SER A 715 18.67 35.89 2.61
C SER A 715 19.80 35.99 1.58
N SER A 716 20.06 34.91 0.85
CA SER A 716 21.09 34.87 -0.20
C SER A 716 20.56 35.16 -1.61
N LYS A 717 19.23 35.30 -1.77
CA LYS A 717 18.55 35.37 -3.08
C LYS A 717 18.92 34.21 -4.01
N GLN A 718 19.15 33.03 -3.42
CA GLN A 718 19.57 31.81 -4.12
C GLN A 718 18.39 30.89 -4.37
N CYS A 719 18.32 30.30 -5.56
CA CYS A 719 17.40 29.21 -5.88
C CYS A 719 18.11 27.86 -5.76
N LEU A 720 17.47 26.93 -5.06
CA LEU A 720 17.96 25.57 -4.88
C LEU A 720 17.04 24.63 -5.66
N PHE A 721 17.63 23.87 -6.57
CA PHE A 721 16.95 22.97 -7.49
C PHE A 721 17.26 21.52 -7.15
N GLN A 722 16.30 20.64 -7.42
CA GLN A 722 16.42 19.22 -7.16
C GLN A 722 17.22 18.55 -8.29
N SER A 723 18.30 17.83 -7.97
CA SER A 723 19.02 17.02 -8.98
C SER A 723 18.46 15.60 -9.13
N ASP A 724 17.69 15.10 -8.16
CA ASP A 724 17.04 13.80 -8.21
C ASP A 724 15.50 13.93 -8.29
N PRO A 725 14.89 13.70 -9.46
CA PRO A 725 13.44 13.85 -9.62
C PRO A 725 12.58 12.95 -8.73
N LEU A 726 13.10 11.83 -8.21
CA LEU A 726 12.36 10.96 -7.28
C LEU A 726 12.20 11.58 -5.89
N LEU A 727 12.94 12.64 -5.58
CA LEU A 727 12.88 13.38 -4.31
C LEU A 727 11.96 14.59 -4.36
N PHE A 728 11.31 14.89 -5.49
CA PHE A 728 10.25 15.91 -5.48
C PHE A 728 9.14 15.51 -4.51
N SER A 729 8.75 16.45 -3.63
CA SER A 729 7.81 16.15 -2.54
C SER A 729 6.84 17.29 -2.26
N CYS A 730 5.56 17.01 -2.15
CA CYS A 730 4.54 17.94 -1.71
C CYS A 730 4.52 18.13 -0.18
N VAL A 731 4.93 17.13 0.59
CA VAL A 731 4.61 17.03 2.02
C VAL A 731 5.66 17.59 2.98
N ARG A 732 6.92 17.74 2.57
CA ARG A 732 8.01 18.24 3.44
C ARG A 732 8.09 19.77 3.48
N SER A 733 8.69 20.29 4.55
CA SER A 733 8.94 21.72 4.78
C SER A 733 10.32 21.91 5.41
N ASP A 734 10.84 23.14 5.33
CA ASP A 734 12.09 23.56 5.94
C ASP A 734 11.87 24.90 6.66
N GLU A 735 12.50 25.09 7.82
CA GLU A 735 12.31 26.27 8.67
C GLU A 735 12.94 27.56 8.12
N SER A 736 13.85 27.44 7.14
CA SER A 736 14.61 28.56 6.57
C SER A 736 14.25 28.84 5.11
N LEU A 737 13.89 27.82 4.34
CA LEU A 737 13.66 27.93 2.90
C LEU A 737 12.19 28.16 2.55
N LYS A 738 11.95 29.02 1.55
CA LYS A 738 10.62 29.18 0.93
C LYS A 738 10.47 28.17 -0.18
N ARG A 739 9.57 27.18 -0.03
CA ARG A 739 9.34 26.19 -1.08
C ARG A 739 8.57 26.79 -2.25
N ILE A 740 8.92 26.38 -3.46
CA ILE A 740 8.21 26.79 -4.67
C ILE A 740 7.29 25.64 -5.06
N CYS A 741 5.99 25.86 -4.89
CA CYS A 741 5.02 24.79 -4.87
C CYS A 741 4.19 24.77 -6.16
N PRO A 742 4.21 23.66 -6.91
CA PRO A 742 3.27 23.45 -7.99
C PRO A 742 1.91 23.07 -7.40
N CYS A 743 0.92 23.92 -7.62
CA CYS A 743 -0.46 23.63 -7.30
C CYS A 743 -1.29 23.48 -8.58
N ARG A 744 -2.47 22.87 -8.46
CA ARG A 744 -3.51 22.88 -9.49
C ARG A 744 -4.88 23.02 -8.86
N ASP A 745 -5.83 23.42 -9.67
CA ASP A 745 -7.25 23.37 -9.31
C ASP A 745 -7.79 21.94 -9.38
N TYR A 746 -9.02 21.76 -8.94
CA TYR A 746 -9.72 20.50 -9.00
C TYR A 746 -11.22 20.70 -9.23
N ILE A 747 -11.87 19.66 -9.76
CA ILE A 747 -13.32 19.58 -9.88
C ILE A 747 -13.88 19.29 -8.49
N LYS A 748 -14.89 20.06 -8.05
CA LYS A 748 -15.54 19.85 -6.75
C LYS A 748 -16.05 18.40 -6.65
N ASP A 749 -15.75 17.74 -5.54
CA ASP A 749 -16.05 16.34 -5.28
C ASP A 749 -15.44 15.37 -6.32
N GLN A 750 -14.36 15.77 -7.00
CA GLN A 750 -13.50 14.93 -7.85
C GLN A 750 -12.06 15.47 -7.82
N ILE A 751 -11.41 15.37 -6.65
CA ILE A 751 -10.16 16.07 -6.36
C ILE A 751 -8.97 15.56 -7.20
N ALA A 752 -9.06 14.31 -7.68
CA ALA A 752 -8.06 13.72 -8.57
C ALA A 752 -7.93 14.44 -9.91
N LEU A 753 -8.95 15.19 -10.35
CA LEU A 753 -9.01 15.79 -11.68
C LEU A 753 -9.06 17.31 -11.60
N CYS A 754 -8.19 17.99 -12.36
CA CYS A 754 -8.29 19.42 -12.63
C CYS A 754 -9.46 19.75 -13.55
N LYS A 755 -9.92 21.01 -13.61
CA LYS A 755 -11.05 21.38 -14.47
C LYS A 755 -10.74 21.19 -15.97
N THR A 756 -9.47 21.27 -16.34
CA THR A 756 -8.99 21.05 -17.72
C THR A 756 -8.48 19.62 -17.96
N CYS A 757 -8.75 18.68 -17.04
CA CYS A 757 -8.24 17.31 -17.14
C CYS A 757 -9.21 16.34 -17.84
N ILE A 758 -10.46 16.77 -18.08
CA ILE A 758 -11.53 15.99 -18.71
C ILE A 758 -11.75 16.49 -20.13
#